data_AF-A0A7Y2B041-F1
#
_entry.id   AF-A0A7Y2B041-F1
#
_cell.length_a   1.000
_cell.length_b   1.000
_cell.length_c   1.000
_cell.angle_alpha   90.00
_cell.angle_beta   90.00
_cell.angle_gamma   90.00
#
_symmetry.space_group_name_H-M   'P 1'
#
loop_
_entity.id
_entity.type
_entity.pdbx_description
1 polymer ?
#
loop_
_entity_poly.entity_id
_entity_poly.type
_entity_poly.pdbx_seq_one_letter_code
_entity_poly.pdbx_strand_id
1 'polypeptide(L)'
;MDTRPLIMNPEVRLLHRKGVLFAGWLSGISQPIQVLEFDVALLSLFLKPRTPGDAARKITEGTLRKMLVSVPGQNALLGRIHQLRQAGVLVDAAAQDLENPETDERLSLPDAEFRQELASRGALRIGANIALEPRSDSFVAWSPRTRNWYRFDTGLALLLLAFVTPGTADEALASRPGLASKDSAYASIAKLLESGLLVRCEDRPMAQTGTSQRRGAPVITARRLNGPRWQDIKPDGRIPVYFTPHMENHYPLALGMIAAAINSHEDGRLLERFHPMPISYLTPQQLFEGISRKFGPGVWLFSNYIWSLDINLKIANLLKSRDQANLIIFGGPSVPGYAAACASFMADNPAVDIAVHGEGEVAIAELLDHVSAGEQGQVVYDASGLQEVQGLTFRDPDAREQLVNTPPRTRLKEPDSIPSPYLTGVFDSYDGAVEAAIIESNRGCPFGCTFCDWGSATRQKVRKFDLDRVKQEIEWIGRNQVRVIWIADANFGMYDRDIELSEYIVETKKKYGFPQEVVVNYTKNTTRRLVEIIKAFSAGGIISQGIISIQTTDEATLEVINRRNIKTEKYDELTRVFADANLPLSTDLMIGLPGITPQAFDRDLQRYFDVDVSAKAYPTQLLPNSPMADPEYMEKYQIKVDDEDFIIACHSFNEQELADMKAIFNVFMIADGYSVLRYVLRFLQWEHGIKALDFMHTMLTCSRQESSRFPCVSWVLKFFVADKFMPGGWKGFYDEIAVIAREQYGVERDPAFDTVLLVNELAMPDETMQYPHTIQLPHDLVSWFREHNGQPVHEVKPLASYGPGEFTVDDPDSMVSIDMDYIQYDSHQYFWELRSETARAKSVSDAKLVKQAVSA
;
A
#
# COMPACT_ATOMS: atom_id res chain seq x y z
N MET A 1 -14.90 -46.37 15.46
CA MET A 1 -13.71 -45.53 15.70
C MET A 1 -12.65 -45.96 14.71
N ASP A 2 -12.07 -45.04 13.95
CA ASP A 2 -11.00 -45.37 13.01
C ASP A 2 -9.78 -45.89 13.80
N THR A 3 -9.41 -47.15 13.58
CA THR A 3 -8.31 -47.83 14.27
C THR A 3 -7.00 -47.72 13.51
N ARG A 4 -7.00 -47.09 12.33
CA ARG A 4 -5.80 -46.94 11.52
C ARG A 4 -4.81 -45.98 12.19
N PRO A 5 -3.51 -46.33 12.24
CA PRO A 5 -2.48 -45.40 12.68
C PRO A 5 -2.43 -44.17 11.77
N LEU A 6 -2.44 -43.00 12.38
CA LEU A 6 -2.22 -41.72 11.73
C LEU A 6 -0.79 -41.23 12.00
N ILE A 7 -0.30 -40.36 11.15
CA ILE A 7 0.96 -39.64 11.30
C ILE A 7 0.75 -38.15 10.98
N MET A 8 1.54 -37.27 11.56
CA MET A 8 1.57 -35.86 11.18
C MET A 8 2.16 -35.75 9.78
N ASN A 9 1.51 -34.94 8.95
CA ASN A 9 1.95 -34.73 7.59
C ASN A 9 3.27 -33.91 7.56
N PRO A 10 4.35 -34.40 6.91
CA PRO A 10 5.62 -33.72 6.81
C PRO A 10 5.56 -32.35 6.12
N GLU A 11 4.56 -32.14 5.27
CA GLU A 11 4.37 -30.86 4.55
C GLU A 11 3.72 -29.78 5.42
N VAL A 12 3.21 -30.15 6.60
CA VAL A 12 2.54 -29.21 7.49
C VAL A 12 3.54 -28.55 8.42
N ARG A 13 3.40 -27.24 8.59
CA ARG A 13 4.16 -26.43 9.53
C ARG A 13 3.28 -25.94 10.65
N LEU A 14 3.84 -25.88 11.87
CA LEU A 14 3.25 -25.12 12.95
C LEU A 14 3.85 -23.71 12.93
N LEU A 15 3.01 -22.72 12.68
CA LEU A 15 3.41 -21.32 12.55
C LEU A 15 2.54 -20.45 13.43
N HIS A 16 3.01 -19.25 13.77
CA HIS A 16 2.23 -18.28 14.53
C HIS A 16 2.04 -17.01 13.71
N ARG A 17 0.87 -16.38 13.85
CA ARG A 17 0.52 -15.14 13.17
C ARG A 17 -0.38 -14.31 14.07
N LYS A 18 -0.01 -13.04 14.31
CA LYS A 18 -0.77 -12.07 15.13
C LYS A 18 -1.20 -12.65 16.50
N GLY A 19 -0.32 -13.43 17.14
CA GLY A 19 -0.57 -14.04 18.45
C GLY A 19 -1.45 -15.30 18.42
N VAL A 20 -1.65 -15.91 17.24
CA VAL A 20 -2.44 -17.14 17.07
C VAL A 20 -1.57 -18.21 16.41
N LEU A 21 -1.68 -19.46 16.86
CA LEU A 21 -1.02 -20.60 16.24
C LEU A 21 -1.88 -21.26 15.17
N PHE A 22 -1.23 -21.71 14.11
CA PHE A 22 -1.84 -22.43 13.01
C PHE A 22 -1.01 -23.66 12.63
N ALA A 23 -1.69 -24.69 12.16
CA ALA A 23 -1.09 -25.78 11.41
C ALA A 23 -1.58 -25.68 9.95
N GLY A 24 -0.66 -25.60 9.00
CA GLY A 24 -1.02 -25.46 7.59
C GLY A 24 0.11 -25.88 6.65
N TRP A 25 -0.25 -26.07 5.39
CA TRP A 25 0.69 -26.33 4.31
C TRP A 25 1.24 -24.99 3.80
N LEU A 26 2.56 -24.86 3.70
CA LEU A 26 3.18 -23.64 3.15
C LEU A 26 2.72 -23.38 1.70
N SER A 27 2.46 -24.44 0.93
CA SER A 27 1.92 -24.34 -0.43
C SER A 27 0.56 -23.63 -0.53
N GLY A 28 -0.18 -23.51 0.59
CA GLY A 28 -1.51 -22.92 0.64
C GLY A 28 -2.59 -23.76 -0.07
N ILE A 29 -2.32 -25.04 -0.34
CA ILE A 29 -3.29 -25.95 -0.99
C ILE A 29 -4.47 -26.28 -0.07
N SER A 30 -4.25 -26.27 1.25
CA SER A 30 -5.31 -26.41 2.25
C SER A 30 -5.37 -25.19 3.16
N GLN A 31 -6.58 -24.88 3.63
CA GLN A 31 -6.80 -23.82 4.62
C GLN A 31 -6.10 -24.19 5.93
N PRO A 32 -5.31 -23.28 6.53
CA PRO A 32 -4.67 -23.53 7.81
C PRO A 32 -5.74 -23.69 8.90
N ILE A 33 -5.50 -24.59 9.85
CA ILE A 33 -6.35 -24.76 11.02
C ILE A 33 -5.68 -24.11 12.22
N GLN A 34 -6.43 -23.26 12.95
CA GLN A 34 -5.95 -22.72 14.21
C GLN A 34 -5.68 -23.88 15.18
N VAL A 35 -4.52 -23.88 15.83
CA VAL A 35 -4.13 -24.88 16.82
C VAL A 35 -4.03 -24.27 18.21
N LEU A 36 -4.38 -25.06 19.21
CA LEU A 36 -4.28 -24.73 20.63
C LEU A 36 -3.04 -25.38 21.24
N GLU A 37 -2.67 -24.97 22.44
CA GLU A 37 -1.49 -25.52 23.13
C GLU A 37 -1.53 -27.06 23.25
N PHE A 38 -2.68 -27.63 23.62
CA PHE A 38 -2.83 -29.08 23.70
C PHE A 38 -2.76 -29.78 22.33
N ASP A 39 -3.08 -29.07 21.24
CA ASP A 39 -2.94 -29.65 19.90
C ASP A 39 -1.47 -29.90 19.58
N VAL A 40 -0.53 -29.08 20.05
CA VAL A 40 0.90 -29.31 19.79
C VAL A 40 1.41 -30.52 20.56
N ALA A 41 1.02 -30.68 21.82
CA ALA A 41 1.30 -31.90 22.56
C ALA A 41 0.67 -33.13 21.87
N LEU A 42 -0.56 -33.00 21.38
CA LEU A 42 -1.26 -34.04 20.62
C LEU A 42 -0.52 -34.40 19.32
N LEU A 43 -0.13 -33.40 18.52
CA LEU A 43 0.59 -33.57 17.26
C LEU A 43 1.97 -34.19 17.48
N SER A 44 2.66 -33.86 18.59
CA SER A 44 3.92 -34.51 18.94
C SER A 44 3.80 -36.03 19.10
N LEU A 45 2.62 -36.54 19.51
CA LEU A 45 2.35 -37.98 19.60
C LEU A 45 2.19 -38.64 18.23
N PHE A 46 1.88 -37.85 17.19
CA PHE A 46 1.71 -38.27 15.80
C PHE A 46 2.95 -38.03 14.93
N LEU A 47 4.08 -37.55 15.48
CA LEU A 47 5.37 -37.58 14.77
C LEU A 47 5.80 -39.01 14.40
N LYS A 48 5.27 -40.00 15.13
CA LYS A 48 5.34 -41.42 14.82
C LYS A 48 3.92 -41.99 14.62
N PRO A 49 3.74 -43.02 13.78
CA PRO A 49 2.46 -43.67 13.57
C PRO A 49 1.77 -44.03 14.89
N ARG A 50 0.55 -43.51 15.09
CA ARG A 50 -0.22 -43.73 16.32
C ARG A 50 -1.72 -43.78 16.04
N THR A 51 -2.44 -44.63 16.77
CA THR A 51 -3.90 -44.67 16.66
C THR A 51 -4.52 -43.47 17.41
N PRO A 52 -5.64 -42.89 16.91
CA PRO A 52 -6.32 -41.78 17.57
C PRO A 52 -6.68 -42.05 19.05
N GLY A 53 -7.12 -43.27 19.35
CA GLY A 53 -7.48 -43.68 20.71
C GLY A 53 -6.28 -43.71 21.67
N ASP A 54 -5.13 -44.20 21.21
CA ASP A 54 -3.92 -44.20 22.04
C ASP A 54 -3.40 -42.78 22.28
N ALA A 55 -3.41 -41.93 21.26
CA ALA A 55 -3.01 -40.53 21.39
C ALA A 55 -3.90 -39.77 22.39
N ALA A 56 -5.22 -39.91 22.26
CA ALA A 56 -6.19 -39.28 23.16
C ALA A 56 -6.05 -39.75 24.62
N ARG A 57 -5.73 -41.03 24.84
CA ARG A 57 -5.45 -41.55 26.19
C ARG A 57 -4.14 -41.02 26.76
N LYS A 58 -3.07 -40.97 25.94
CA LYS A 58 -1.75 -40.48 26.37
C LYS A 58 -1.75 -39.00 26.76
N ILE A 59 -2.58 -38.18 26.11
CA ILE A 59 -2.69 -36.77 26.48
C ILE A 59 -3.55 -36.55 27.73
N THR A 60 -4.54 -37.42 28.01
CA THR A 60 -5.40 -37.31 29.20
C THR A 60 -4.78 -37.90 30.46
N GLU A 61 -4.06 -39.03 30.34
CA GLU A 61 -3.57 -39.83 31.47
C GLU A 61 -2.03 -39.90 31.56
N GLY A 62 -1.32 -39.46 30.52
CA GLY A 62 0.13 -39.54 30.44
C GLY A 62 0.89 -38.37 31.06
N THR A 63 2.22 -38.41 30.94
CA THR A 63 3.13 -37.35 31.44
C THR A 63 2.86 -35.99 30.81
N LEU A 64 2.44 -35.96 29.54
CA LEU A 64 2.08 -34.72 28.81
C LEU A 64 0.94 -33.95 29.47
N ARG A 65 0.01 -34.62 30.17
CA ARG A 65 -1.09 -33.95 30.87
C ARG A 65 -0.58 -32.94 31.90
N LYS A 66 0.56 -33.21 32.53
CA LYS A 66 1.17 -32.35 33.56
C LYS A 66 1.78 -31.07 32.97
N MET A 67 2.08 -31.08 31.67
CA MET A 67 2.74 -29.98 30.96
C MET A 67 1.74 -28.96 30.39
N LEU A 68 0.44 -29.28 30.36
CA LEU A 68 -0.60 -28.51 29.70
C LEU A 68 -1.50 -27.79 30.69
N VAL A 69 -1.85 -26.54 30.38
CA VAL A 69 -2.75 -25.70 31.21
C VAL A 69 -4.16 -26.32 31.31
N SER A 70 -4.69 -26.77 30.17
CA SER A 70 -5.99 -27.44 30.11
C SER A 70 -5.99 -28.49 29.00
N VAL A 71 -6.70 -29.60 29.22
CA VAL A 71 -6.84 -30.67 28.23
C VAL A 71 -8.30 -31.12 28.19
N PRO A 72 -8.94 -31.12 27.00
CA PRO A 72 -10.31 -31.59 26.82
C PRO A 72 -10.49 -33.05 27.22
N GLY A 73 -11.74 -33.47 27.42
CA GLY A 73 -12.07 -34.88 27.61
C GLY A 73 -11.76 -35.73 26.37
N GLN A 74 -11.59 -37.04 26.55
CA GLN A 74 -11.16 -37.97 25.50
C GLN A 74 -12.02 -37.93 24.23
N ASN A 75 -13.35 -37.79 24.37
CA ASN A 75 -14.26 -37.68 23.22
C ASN A 75 -14.04 -36.40 22.41
N ALA A 76 -13.79 -35.27 23.09
CA ALA A 76 -13.50 -34.00 22.43
C ALA A 76 -12.15 -34.06 21.70
N LEU A 77 -11.14 -34.73 22.29
CA LEU A 77 -9.86 -34.98 21.65
C LEU A 77 -9.98 -35.85 20.40
N LEU A 78 -10.79 -36.91 20.44
CA LEU A 78 -11.06 -37.72 19.24
C LEU A 78 -11.74 -36.90 18.14
N GLY A 79 -12.71 -36.05 18.51
CA GLY A 79 -13.32 -35.08 17.59
C GLY A 79 -12.29 -34.12 17.00
N ARG A 80 -11.36 -33.63 17.82
CA ARG A 80 -10.28 -32.74 17.39
C ARG A 80 -9.28 -33.42 16.44
N ILE A 81 -8.90 -34.67 16.72
CA ILE A 81 -8.07 -35.49 15.81
C ILE A 81 -8.76 -35.65 14.46
N HIS A 82 -10.07 -35.87 14.46
CA HIS A 82 -10.85 -35.95 13.22
C HIS A 82 -10.81 -34.63 12.43
N GLN A 83 -10.96 -33.48 13.10
CA GLN A 83 -10.82 -32.16 12.47
C GLN A 83 -9.42 -31.95 11.88
N LEU A 84 -8.36 -32.28 12.64
CA LEU A 84 -6.96 -32.18 12.17
C LEU A 84 -6.72 -33.06 10.94
N ARG A 85 -7.33 -34.25 10.90
CA ARG A 85 -7.28 -35.12 9.72
C ARG A 85 -8.03 -34.54 8.53
N GLN A 86 -9.23 -33.99 8.75
CA GLN A 86 -10.00 -33.32 7.68
C GLN A 86 -9.25 -32.11 7.10
N ALA A 87 -8.48 -31.40 7.92
CA ALA A 87 -7.61 -30.31 7.49
C ALA A 87 -6.30 -30.77 6.80
N GLY A 88 -6.05 -32.08 6.72
CA GLY A 88 -4.83 -32.64 6.14
C GLY A 88 -3.57 -32.49 7.01
N VAL A 89 -3.73 -32.14 8.29
CA VAL A 89 -2.64 -32.07 9.29
C VAL A 89 -2.19 -33.47 9.70
N LEU A 90 -3.15 -34.39 9.80
CA LEU A 90 -2.90 -35.82 10.04
C LEU A 90 -3.30 -36.63 8.82
N VAL A 91 -2.46 -37.59 8.45
CA VAL A 91 -2.66 -38.49 7.30
C VAL A 91 -2.50 -39.95 7.71
N ASP A 92 -2.93 -40.90 6.87
CA ASP A 92 -2.78 -42.33 7.13
C ASP A 92 -1.29 -42.73 7.05
N ALA A 93 -0.78 -43.41 8.08
CA ALA A 93 0.66 -43.69 8.21
C ALA A 93 1.26 -44.62 7.13
N ALA A 94 0.42 -45.36 6.39
CA ALA A 94 0.87 -46.24 5.32
C ALA A 94 1.24 -45.49 4.02
N ALA A 95 1.10 -44.17 3.99
CA ALA A 95 1.25 -43.36 2.78
C ALA A 95 2.57 -42.57 2.69
N GLN A 96 3.51 -42.70 3.65
CA GLN A 96 4.69 -41.82 3.72
C GLN A 96 5.96 -42.52 4.22
N ASP A 97 7.06 -42.33 3.50
CA ASP A 97 8.43 -42.50 3.97
C ASP A 97 8.97 -41.12 4.37
N LEU A 98 9.31 -40.94 5.65
CA LEU A 98 9.99 -39.74 6.14
C LEU A 98 11.50 -39.96 5.99
N GLU A 99 12.07 -39.61 4.84
CA GLU A 99 13.53 -39.61 4.67
C GLU A 99 14.19 -38.58 5.59
N ASN A 100 15.39 -38.93 6.07
CA ASN A 100 16.10 -38.27 7.14
C ASN A 100 17.41 -37.66 6.60
N PRO A 101 17.53 -36.34 6.42
CA PRO A 101 18.82 -35.73 6.13
C PRO A 101 19.50 -35.22 7.41
N GLU A 102 20.76 -35.63 7.53
CA GLU A 102 21.83 -35.12 8.41
C GLU A 102 21.85 -35.54 9.89
N THR A 103 23.08 -35.77 10.37
CA THR A 103 23.46 -36.36 11.66
C THR A 103 22.94 -35.55 12.86
N ASP A 104 22.18 -36.22 13.74
CA ASP A 104 21.48 -35.71 14.93
C ASP A 104 22.34 -34.83 15.88
N GLU A 105 23.66 -34.96 15.88
CA GLU A 105 24.57 -34.26 16.81
C GLU A 105 24.61 -32.73 16.62
N ARG A 106 24.34 -32.20 15.43
CA ARG A 106 24.43 -30.75 15.13
C ARG A 106 23.17 -29.95 15.40
N LEU A 107 22.07 -30.62 15.77
CA LEU A 107 20.74 -29.99 15.90
C LEU A 107 20.39 -29.60 17.35
N SER A 108 21.33 -29.69 18.28
CA SER A 108 21.08 -29.31 19.68
C SER A 108 21.23 -27.80 19.89
N LEU A 109 20.39 -27.22 20.76
CA LEU A 109 20.56 -25.81 21.17
C LEU A 109 21.94 -25.62 21.83
N PRO A 110 22.64 -24.50 21.54
CA PRO A 110 23.96 -24.23 22.11
C PRO A 110 23.91 -24.19 23.64
N ASP A 111 25.03 -24.52 24.28
CA ASP A 111 25.18 -24.33 25.72
C ASP A 111 25.42 -22.85 26.01
N ALA A 112 24.33 -22.16 26.36
CA ALA A 112 24.39 -20.81 26.92
C ALA A 112 25.12 -20.85 28.27
N GLU A 113 26.04 -19.92 28.52
CA GLU A 113 26.44 -19.63 29.91
C GLU A 113 25.16 -19.24 30.66
N PHE A 114 24.75 -20.04 31.65
CA PHE A 114 23.50 -19.80 32.37
C PHE A 114 23.53 -18.41 33.03
N ARG A 115 22.89 -17.44 32.39
CA ARG A 115 22.68 -16.09 32.91
C ARG A 115 21.18 -15.92 33.10
N GLN A 116 20.69 -16.24 34.29
CA GLN A 116 19.28 -16.06 34.67
C GLN A 116 18.76 -14.63 34.38
N GLU A 117 19.66 -13.64 34.35
CA GLU A 117 19.38 -12.25 33.95
C GLU A 117 18.92 -12.11 32.48
N LEU A 118 19.34 -12.98 31.56
CA LEU A 118 18.91 -12.91 30.16
C LEU A 118 17.44 -13.28 30.00
N ALA A 119 16.98 -14.32 30.69
CA ALA A 119 15.60 -14.80 30.58
C ALA A 119 14.59 -13.99 31.42
N SER A 120 15.04 -13.23 32.42
CA SER A 120 14.17 -12.47 33.35
C SER A 120 13.86 -11.02 32.93
N ARG A 121 14.49 -10.51 31.87
CA ARG A 121 14.33 -9.12 31.43
C ARG A 121 13.21 -8.96 30.38
N GLY A 122 12.13 -8.28 30.78
CA GLY A 122 11.08 -7.82 29.88
C GLY A 122 10.18 -8.93 29.33
N ALA A 123 9.24 -8.54 28.46
CA ALA A 123 8.38 -9.47 27.75
C ALA A 123 9.11 -10.08 26.54
N LEU A 124 8.89 -11.37 26.31
CA LEU A 124 9.42 -12.16 25.21
C LEU A 124 8.30 -12.61 24.28
N ARG A 125 8.66 -12.92 23.04
CA ARG A 125 7.76 -13.52 22.04
C ARG A 125 8.53 -14.38 21.04
N ILE A 126 7.81 -15.19 20.28
CA ILE A 126 8.39 -15.95 19.16
C ILE A 126 8.72 -14.99 18.00
N GLY A 127 9.85 -15.23 17.34
CA GLY A 127 10.23 -14.50 16.12
C GLY A 127 9.25 -14.75 14.96
N ALA A 128 8.97 -13.74 14.14
CA ALA A 128 7.95 -13.77 13.09
C ALA A 128 8.18 -14.86 12.04
N ASN A 129 9.44 -15.10 11.65
CA ASN A 129 9.81 -16.11 10.66
C ASN A 129 9.86 -17.54 11.23
N ILE A 130 9.65 -17.75 12.53
CA ILE A 130 9.84 -19.07 13.14
C ILE A 130 8.63 -19.98 12.88
N ALA A 131 8.91 -21.17 12.36
CA ALA A 131 7.96 -22.26 12.22
C ALA A 131 8.57 -23.58 12.71
N LEU A 132 7.74 -24.45 13.28
CA LEU A 132 8.13 -25.82 13.62
C LEU A 132 7.75 -26.76 12.49
N GLU A 133 8.73 -27.55 12.05
CA GLU A 133 8.54 -28.62 11.07
C GLU A 133 8.55 -29.98 11.75
N PRO A 134 7.63 -30.89 11.42
CA PRO A 134 7.69 -32.25 11.90
C PRO A 134 8.84 -33.03 11.24
N ARG A 135 9.53 -33.82 12.05
CA ARG A 135 10.45 -34.90 11.63
C ARG A 135 10.05 -36.19 12.32
N SER A 136 10.73 -37.30 12.02
CA SER A 136 10.34 -38.66 12.41
C SER A 136 10.17 -38.89 13.92
N ASP A 137 10.76 -38.04 14.78
CA ASP A 137 10.67 -38.18 16.23
C ASP A 137 10.75 -36.88 17.03
N SER A 138 10.76 -35.73 16.36
CA SER A 138 10.91 -34.40 16.96
C SER A 138 10.34 -33.32 16.04
N PHE A 139 10.17 -32.12 16.57
CA PHE A 139 10.03 -30.93 15.74
C PHE A 139 11.40 -30.34 15.47
N VAL A 140 11.56 -29.63 14.35
CA VAL A 140 12.75 -28.82 14.06
C VAL A 140 12.36 -27.40 13.71
N ALA A 141 13.24 -26.44 14.00
CA ALA A 141 13.11 -25.05 13.58
C ALA A 141 14.43 -24.54 13.03
N TRP A 142 14.37 -23.75 11.97
CA TRP A 142 15.52 -23.01 11.46
C TRP A 142 15.74 -21.73 12.28
N SER A 143 16.99 -21.45 12.63
CA SER A 143 17.40 -20.16 13.18
C SER A 143 18.10 -19.33 12.10
N PRO A 144 17.53 -18.18 11.71
CA PRO A 144 18.21 -17.22 10.85
C PRO A 144 19.50 -16.68 11.49
N ARG A 145 19.47 -16.41 12.80
CA ARG A 145 20.59 -15.87 13.59
C ARG A 145 21.84 -16.74 13.55
N THR A 146 21.69 -18.02 13.86
CA THR A 146 22.83 -18.94 13.94
C THR A 146 23.05 -19.72 12.65
N ARG A 147 22.15 -19.56 11.68
CA ARG A 147 22.12 -20.30 10.41
C ARG A 147 22.17 -21.81 10.62
N ASN A 148 21.42 -22.31 11.60
CA ASN A 148 21.38 -23.73 11.96
C ASN A 148 19.95 -24.21 12.23
N TRP A 149 19.74 -25.50 12.01
CA TRP A 149 18.53 -26.19 12.43
C TRP A 149 18.63 -26.63 13.88
N TYR A 150 17.55 -26.49 14.64
CA TYR A 150 17.46 -26.93 16.02
C TYR A 150 16.32 -27.90 16.23
N ARG A 151 16.57 -28.94 17.03
CA ARG A 151 15.64 -29.98 17.41
C ARG A 151 14.88 -29.60 18.67
N PHE A 152 13.58 -29.87 18.64
CA PHE A 152 12.64 -29.58 19.71
C PHE A 152 11.97 -30.88 20.15
N ASP A 153 12.20 -31.24 21.42
CA ASP A 153 11.31 -32.18 22.09
C ASP A 153 9.95 -31.51 22.39
N THR A 154 8.96 -32.30 22.82
CA THR A 154 7.63 -31.79 23.12
C THR A 154 7.64 -30.69 24.19
N GLY A 155 8.53 -30.79 25.19
CA GLY A 155 8.59 -29.81 26.28
C GLY A 155 9.14 -28.47 25.82
N LEU A 156 10.22 -28.49 25.04
CA LEU A 156 10.82 -27.29 24.47
C LEU A 156 9.90 -26.66 23.42
N ALA A 157 9.18 -27.46 22.62
CA ALA A 157 8.17 -26.95 21.69
C ALA A 157 7.04 -26.23 22.45
N LEU A 158 6.49 -26.84 23.50
CA LEU A 158 5.47 -26.20 24.35
C LEU A 158 6.00 -24.94 25.04
N LEU A 159 7.27 -24.94 25.46
CA LEU A 159 7.92 -23.76 26.06
C LEU A 159 8.04 -22.61 25.05
N LEU A 160 8.52 -22.88 23.84
CA LEU A 160 8.59 -21.87 22.78
C LEU A 160 7.20 -21.27 22.52
N LEU A 161 6.19 -22.14 22.43
CA LEU A 161 4.81 -21.75 22.14
C LEU A 161 4.09 -21.04 23.29
N ALA A 162 4.61 -21.10 24.51
CA ALA A 162 4.13 -20.28 25.61
C ALA A 162 4.30 -18.76 25.32
N PHE A 163 5.16 -18.40 24.37
CA PHE A 163 5.46 -17.03 23.97
C PHE A 163 4.78 -16.61 22.66
N VAL A 164 3.77 -17.35 22.18
CA VAL A 164 2.91 -16.92 21.07
C VAL A 164 2.21 -15.60 21.41
N THR A 165 1.71 -15.51 22.64
CA THR A 165 1.31 -14.23 23.22
C THR A 165 2.52 -13.64 23.95
N PRO A 166 2.89 -12.38 23.69
CA PRO A 166 3.98 -11.73 24.39
C PRO A 166 3.82 -11.79 25.91
N GLY A 167 4.88 -12.14 26.64
CA GLY A 167 4.85 -12.25 28.09
C GLY A 167 6.22 -12.49 28.70
N THR A 168 6.33 -12.30 30.02
CA THR A 168 7.57 -12.58 30.76
C THR A 168 7.78 -14.08 30.95
N ALA A 169 9.03 -14.50 31.23
CA ALA A 169 9.32 -15.89 31.54
C ALA A 169 8.50 -16.42 32.74
N ASP A 170 8.31 -15.61 33.79
CA ASP A 170 7.52 -16.00 34.95
C ASP A 170 6.02 -16.18 34.61
N GLU A 171 5.44 -15.29 33.79
CA GLU A 171 4.04 -15.43 33.34
C GLU A 171 3.84 -16.68 32.46
N ALA A 172 4.79 -16.95 31.56
CA ALA A 172 4.76 -18.14 30.70
C ALA A 172 4.83 -19.44 31.52
N LEU A 173 5.58 -19.44 32.64
CA LEU A 173 5.79 -20.61 33.50
C LEU A 173 4.74 -20.76 34.61
N ALA A 174 4.12 -19.67 35.07
CA ALA A 174 3.15 -19.69 36.17
C ALA A 174 1.95 -20.61 35.89
N SER A 175 1.51 -20.71 34.63
CA SER A 175 0.42 -21.59 34.21
C SER A 175 0.87 -23.01 33.86
N ARG A 176 2.18 -23.31 33.87
CA ARG A 176 2.79 -24.55 33.34
C ARG A 176 3.83 -25.18 34.28
N PRO A 177 3.51 -25.44 35.56
CA PRO A 177 4.49 -25.91 36.54
C PRO A 177 5.07 -27.31 36.24
N GLY A 178 4.40 -28.12 35.41
CA GLY A 178 4.88 -29.44 35.03
C GLY A 178 5.75 -29.50 33.77
N LEU A 179 6.07 -28.35 33.15
CA LEU A 179 6.86 -28.28 31.92
C LEU A 179 8.36 -28.56 32.17
N ALA A 180 8.94 -27.88 33.16
CA ALA A 180 10.31 -28.09 33.65
C ALA A 180 10.48 -27.42 35.03
N SER A 181 11.58 -27.72 35.74
CA SER A 181 11.94 -26.91 36.92
C SER A 181 12.21 -25.46 36.51
N LYS A 182 12.01 -24.50 37.43
CA LYS A 182 12.19 -23.07 37.13
C LYS A 182 13.58 -22.81 36.53
N ASP A 183 14.64 -23.34 37.11
CA ASP A 183 16.02 -23.13 36.61
C ASP A 183 16.24 -23.73 35.21
N SER A 184 15.72 -24.94 34.95
CA SER A 184 15.83 -25.60 33.65
C SER A 184 15.03 -24.88 32.55
N ALA A 185 13.84 -24.37 32.89
CA ALA A 185 13.03 -23.58 31.98
C ALA A 185 13.72 -22.25 31.62
N TYR A 186 14.29 -21.56 32.61
CA TYR A 186 15.05 -20.32 32.38
C TYR A 186 16.30 -20.55 31.52
N ALA A 187 17.03 -21.65 31.75
CA ALA A 187 18.14 -22.05 30.90
C ALA A 187 17.69 -22.27 29.44
N SER A 188 16.55 -22.95 29.25
CA SER A 188 16.00 -23.21 27.92
C SER A 188 15.55 -21.93 27.22
N ILE A 189 14.90 -21.01 27.94
CA ILE A 189 14.52 -19.67 27.42
C ILE A 189 15.76 -18.89 26.98
N ALA A 190 16.84 -18.90 27.77
CA ALA A 190 18.10 -18.26 27.41
C ALA A 190 18.68 -18.84 26.12
N LYS A 191 18.70 -20.17 25.99
CA LYS A 191 19.14 -20.85 24.75
C LYS A 191 18.29 -20.47 23.54
N LEU A 192 16.96 -20.38 23.70
CA LEU A 192 16.05 -19.95 22.62
C LEU A 192 16.29 -18.49 22.21
N LEU A 193 16.60 -17.59 23.15
CA LEU A 193 16.95 -16.19 22.87
C LEU A 193 18.30 -16.09 22.13
N GLU A 194 19.34 -16.76 22.61
CA GLU A 194 20.67 -16.76 21.97
C GLU A 194 20.61 -17.37 20.57
N SER A 195 19.73 -18.34 20.36
CA SER A 195 19.47 -18.95 19.05
C SER A 195 18.53 -18.13 18.17
N GLY A 196 18.02 -16.97 18.61
CA GLY A 196 17.11 -16.14 17.82
C GLY A 196 15.73 -16.78 17.54
N LEU A 197 15.32 -17.76 18.36
CA LEU A 197 14.00 -18.40 18.24
C LEU A 197 12.96 -17.67 19.12
N LEU A 198 13.43 -16.97 20.16
CA LEU A 198 12.70 -15.96 20.90
C LEU A 198 13.35 -14.59 20.67
N VAL A 199 12.54 -13.54 20.77
CA VAL A 199 12.98 -12.13 20.71
C VAL A 199 12.36 -11.34 21.86
N ARG A 200 13.00 -10.25 22.28
CA ARG A 200 12.42 -9.35 23.29
C ARG A 200 11.46 -8.38 22.63
N CYS A 201 10.37 -8.07 23.33
CA CYS A 201 9.43 -7.05 22.88
C CYS A 201 10.02 -5.63 22.97
N GLU A 202 10.97 -5.42 23.89
CA GLU A 202 11.69 -4.15 24.10
C GLU A 202 12.82 -3.92 23.09
N ASP A 203 13.25 -4.95 22.34
CA ASP A 203 14.26 -4.84 21.28
C ASP A 203 13.66 -4.35 19.95
N ARG A 204 12.34 -4.10 19.89
CA ARG A 204 11.86 -3.07 18.95
C ARG A 204 12.55 -1.79 19.37
N PRO A 205 13.22 -1.03 18.48
CA PRO A 205 13.54 0.35 18.78
C PRO A 205 12.24 1.03 19.23
N MET A 206 12.07 1.18 20.54
CA MET A 206 11.13 2.15 21.07
C MET A 206 11.74 3.47 20.62
N ALA A 207 11.20 4.04 19.54
CA ALA A 207 11.02 5.47 19.50
C ALA A 207 10.52 5.84 20.91
N GLN A 208 11.29 6.65 21.64
CA GLN A 208 11.01 6.99 23.02
C GLN A 208 9.57 7.48 23.16
N THR A 209 8.65 6.60 23.55
CA THR A 209 7.29 6.96 23.93
C THR A 209 7.06 6.38 25.31
N GLY A 210 7.17 7.24 26.32
CA GLY A 210 6.66 6.94 27.64
C GLY A 210 5.20 6.51 27.53
N THR A 211 4.87 5.41 28.19
CA THR A 211 3.50 4.94 28.53
C THR A 211 2.39 5.48 27.62
N SER A 212 2.19 4.82 26.48
CA SER A 212 0.99 5.02 25.68
C SER A 212 0.36 3.67 25.35
N GLN A 213 -0.74 3.34 26.03
CA GLN A 213 -1.78 2.50 25.43
C GLN A 213 -2.11 3.06 24.04
N ARG A 214 -2.20 2.19 23.02
CA ARG A 214 -2.72 2.50 21.67
C ARG A 214 -2.50 3.96 21.22
N ARG A 215 -1.28 4.29 20.82
CA ARG A 215 -1.07 5.42 19.91
C ARG A 215 -0.13 4.93 18.82
N GLY A 216 -0.65 4.81 17.59
CA GLY A 216 0.21 5.07 16.43
C GLY A 216 0.91 6.41 16.66
N ALA A 217 2.05 6.64 15.99
CA ALA A 217 2.67 7.97 15.98
C ALA A 217 1.55 9.03 15.91
N PRO A 218 1.51 10.02 16.82
CA PRO A 218 0.37 10.92 16.90
C PRO A 218 0.14 11.46 15.51
N VAL A 219 -1.04 11.20 14.95
CA VAL A 219 -1.45 11.87 13.72
C VAL A 219 -1.25 13.35 13.99
N ILE A 220 -0.23 13.95 13.37
CA ILE A 220 0.04 15.37 13.52
C ILE A 220 -1.05 16.04 12.70
N THR A 221 -2.21 16.19 13.33
CA THR A 221 -3.29 16.97 12.76
C THR A 221 -2.89 18.44 12.81
N ALA A 222 -3.24 19.16 11.75
CA ALA A 222 -3.04 20.60 11.67
C ALA A 222 -3.65 21.27 12.89
N ARG A 223 -3.11 22.44 13.25
CA ARG A 223 -3.64 23.21 14.37
C ARG A 223 -5.13 23.50 14.11
N ARG A 224 -5.98 23.15 15.08
CA ARG A 224 -7.40 23.54 15.03
C ARG A 224 -7.52 25.06 14.98
N LEU A 225 -8.17 25.57 13.94
CA LEU A 225 -8.34 27.00 13.69
C LEU A 225 -9.59 27.55 14.39
N ASN A 226 -9.59 28.86 14.66
CA ASN A 226 -10.61 29.55 15.46
C ASN A 226 -11.73 30.17 14.59
N GLY A 227 -12.24 29.43 13.59
CA GLY A 227 -13.40 29.85 12.79
C GLY A 227 -14.75 29.47 13.43
N PRO A 228 -15.85 30.12 13.03
CA PRO A 228 -17.20 29.82 13.51
C PRO A 228 -17.61 28.37 13.21
N ARG A 229 -18.17 27.69 14.21
CA ARG A 229 -18.72 26.33 14.06
C ARG A 229 -20.22 26.38 13.78
N TRP A 230 -20.72 25.42 13.00
CA TRP A 230 -22.15 25.36 12.66
C TRP A 230 -23.04 25.21 13.90
N GLN A 231 -22.51 24.62 14.98
CA GLN A 231 -23.18 24.49 16.28
C GLN A 231 -23.47 25.85 16.92
N ASP A 232 -22.62 26.85 16.70
CA ASP A 232 -22.71 28.17 17.31
C ASP A 232 -23.52 29.17 16.47
N ILE A 233 -23.66 28.90 15.17
CA ILE A 233 -24.43 29.73 14.22
C ILE A 233 -25.94 29.55 14.48
N LYS A 234 -26.71 30.64 14.50
CA LYS A 234 -28.18 30.58 14.60
C LYS A 234 -28.82 30.68 13.21
N PRO A 235 -29.92 29.95 12.95
CA PRO A 235 -30.69 30.16 11.72
C PRO A 235 -31.19 31.61 11.63
N ASP A 236 -31.06 32.21 10.46
CA ASP A 236 -31.36 33.63 10.20
C ASP A 236 -32.34 33.84 9.03
N GLY A 237 -32.99 32.75 8.57
CA GLY A 237 -34.02 32.78 7.54
C GLY A 237 -33.49 32.75 6.10
N ARG A 238 -32.16 32.87 5.90
CA ARG A 238 -31.52 32.66 4.61
C ARG A 238 -31.45 31.17 4.26
N ILE A 239 -31.40 30.85 2.98
CA ILE A 239 -31.33 29.46 2.49
C ILE A 239 -29.95 28.89 2.84
N PRO A 240 -29.84 27.80 3.64
CA PRO A 240 -28.55 27.23 3.96
C PRO A 240 -27.93 26.56 2.73
N VAL A 241 -26.62 26.77 2.52
CA VAL A 241 -25.83 26.06 1.52
C VAL A 241 -24.86 25.13 2.23
N TYR A 242 -25.07 23.84 2.06
CA TYR A 242 -24.30 22.76 2.69
C TYR A 242 -23.22 22.25 1.74
N PHE A 243 -22.00 22.11 2.25
CA PHE A 243 -20.87 21.52 1.54
C PHE A 243 -20.61 20.11 2.10
N THR A 244 -20.53 19.11 1.23
CA THR A 244 -20.36 17.71 1.66
C THR A 244 -18.97 17.19 1.31
N PRO A 245 -17.94 17.41 2.16
CA PRO A 245 -16.63 16.82 1.97
C PRO A 245 -16.67 15.31 2.25
N HIS A 246 -15.87 14.54 1.51
CA HIS A 246 -15.77 13.08 1.65
C HIS A 246 -14.51 12.63 2.42
N MET A 247 -13.53 13.53 2.60
CA MET A 247 -12.31 13.26 3.36
C MET A 247 -12.27 14.13 4.62
N GLU A 248 -11.93 13.52 5.75
CA GLU A 248 -11.74 14.21 7.04
C GLU A 248 -10.33 14.81 7.17
N ASN A 249 -9.34 14.13 6.60
CA ASN A 249 -7.92 14.42 6.76
C ASN A 249 -7.36 15.42 5.74
N HIS A 250 -8.21 16.04 4.92
CA HIS A 250 -7.82 17.03 3.92
C HIS A 250 -8.65 18.30 4.00
N TYR A 251 -8.03 19.44 3.70
CA TYR A 251 -8.81 20.61 3.28
C TYR A 251 -9.45 20.36 1.90
N PRO A 252 -10.79 20.43 1.77
CA PRO A 252 -11.49 20.08 0.54
C PRO A 252 -11.43 21.24 -0.48
N LEU A 253 -10.32 21.37 -1.21
CA LEU A 253 -10.04 22.52 -2.09
C LEU A 253 -11.20 22.88 -3.03
N ALA A 254 -11.79 21.90 -3.73
CA ALA A 254 -12.89 22.16 -4.67
C ALA A 254 -14.11 22.83 -4.01
N LEU A 255 -14.55 22.30 -2.87
CA LEU A 255 -15.67 22.89 -2.11
C LEU A 255 -15.28 24.23 -1.48
N GLY A 256 -14.03 24.39 -1.05
CA GLY A 256 -13.49 25.65 -0.55
C GLY A 256 -13.50 26.75 -1.61
N MET A 257 -13.06 26.44 -2.83
CA MET A 257 -13.08 27.37 -3.96
C MET A 257 -14.51 27.78 -4.34
N ILE A 258 -15.45 26.83 -4.33
CA ILE A 258 -16.88 27.12 -4.56
C ILE A 258 -17.43 28.02 -3.45
N ALA A 259 -17.13 27.74 -2.18
CA ALA A 259 -17.55 28.58 -1.06
C ALA A 259 -16.98 30.00 -1.16
N ALA A 260 -15.70 30.13 -1.54
CA ALA A 260 -15.07 31.43 -1.77
C ALA A 260 -15.72 32.19 -2.94
N ALA A 261 -16.09 31.49 -4.02
CA ALA A 261 -16.82 32.07 -5.15
C ALA A 261 -18.21 32.56 -4.73
N ILE A 262 -18.98 31.77 -3.97
CA ILE A 262 -20.30 32.16 -3.45
C ILE A 262 -20.17 33.40 -2.56
N ASN A 263 -19.17 33.44 -1.67
CA ASN A 263 -18.96 34.55 -0.74
C ASN A 263 -18.58 35.87 -1.43
N SER A 264 -17.96 35.80 -2.61
CA SER A 264 -17.42 36.97 -3.33
C SER A 264 -18.24 37.36 -4.56
N HIS A 265 -19.23 36.56 -4.96
CA HIS A 265 -20.07 36.83 -6.13
C HIS A 265 -20.75 38.19 -6.01
N GLU A 266 -20.43 39.09 -6.95
CA GLU A 266 -20.93 40.47 -7.01
C GLU A 266 -20.93 41.17 -5.64
N ASP A 267 -19.76 41.25 -5.01
CA ASP A 267 -19.55 41.88 -3.70
C ASP A 267 -20.40 41.25 -2.57
N GLY A 268 -20.70 39.95 -2.70
CA GLY A 268 -21.44 39.18 -1.71
C GLY A 268 -22.96 39.23 -1.89
N ARG A 269 -23.47 39.58 -3.07
CA ARG A 269 -24.92 39.62 -3.37
C ARG A 269 -25.65 38.32 -3.02
N LEU A 270 -25.03 37.16 -3.25
CA LEU A 270 -25.62 35.87 -2.88
C LEU A 270 -25.84 35.73 -1.36
N LEU A 271 -25.04 36.41 -0.53
CA LEU A 271 -25.14 36.34 0.93
C LEU A 271 -26.40 37.05 1.46
N GLU A 272 -27.08 37.86 0.66
CA GLU A 272 -28.38 38.42 1.05
C GLU A 272 -29.47 37.33 1.15
N ARG A 273 -29.35 36.27 0.35
CA ARG A 273 -30.34 35.19 0.22
C ARG A 273 -29.86 33.85 0.79
N PHE A 274 -28.57 33.58 0.69
CA PHE A 274 -27.96 32.32 1.07
C PHE A 274 -27.09 32.45 2.31
N HIS A 275 -27.03 31.38 3.08
CA HIS A 275 -26.14 31.22 4.23
C HIS A 275 -25.18 30.06 3.94
N PRO A 276 -23.97 30.35 3.41
CA PRO A 276 -22.94 29.33 3.22
C PRO A 276 -22.52 28.76 4.58
N MET A 277 -22.81 27.49 4.81
CA MET A 277 -22.49 26.82 6.07
C MET A 277 -20.99 26.55 6.14
N PRO A 278 -20.36 26.61 7.34
CA PRO A 278 -18.97 26.21 7.50
C PRO A 278 -18.72 24.80 6.96
N ILE A 279 -17.73 24.65 6.07
CA ILE A 279 -17.36 23.34 5.54
C ILE A 279 -16.89 22.46 6.70
N SER A 280 -17.57 21.34 6.93
CA SER A 280 -17.30 20.46 8.07
C SER A 280 -17.36 19.01 7.62
N TYR A 281 -16.46 18.17 8.09
CA TYR A 281 -16.64 16.73 7.96
C TYR A 281 -17.64 16.27 9.02
N LEU A 282 -18.77 15.70 8.57
CA LEU A 282 -19.90 15.39 9.45
C LEU A 282 -20.11 13.89 9.53
N THR A 283 -20.21 13.38 10.75
CA THR A 283 -20.73 12.02 10.95
C THR A 283 -22.18 11.94 10.45
N PRO A 284 -22.70 10.76 10.06
CA PRO A 284 -24.11 10.62 9.67
C PRO A 284 -25.09 11.21 10.68
N GLN A 285 -24.82 11.06 11.99
CA GLN A 285 -25.64 11.66 13.03
C GLN A 285 -25.62 13.19 12.99
N GLN A 286 -24.44 13.81 12.87
CA GLN A 286 -24.31 15.27 12.81
C GLN A 286 -24.93 15.85 11.52
N LEU A 287 -24.81 15.14 10.40
CA LEU A 287 -25.38 15.56 9.12
C LEU A 287 -26.91 15.55 9.19
N PHE A 288 -27.50 14.42 9.60
CA PHE A 288 -28.94 14.22 9.52
C PHE A 288 -29.76 14.67 10.74
N GLU A 289 -29.19 14.60 11.95
CA GLU A 289 -29.87 15.01 13.20
C GLU A 289 -29.35 16.34 13.75
N GLY A 290 -28.19 16.79 13.27
CA GLY A 290 -27.55 18.04 13.65
C GLY A 290 -27.87 19.17 12.68
N ILE A 291 -26.98 19.37 11.69
CA ILE A 291 -26.98 20.57 10.85
C ILE A 291 -28.25 20.66 9.99
N SER A 292 -28.66 19.57 9.33
CA SER A 292 -29.85 19.56 8.47
C SER A 292 -31.12 19.84 9.28
N ARG A 293 -31.25 19.28 10.49
CA ARG A 293 -32.40 19.52 11.35
C ARG A 293 -32.44 20.96 11.91
N LYS A 294 -31.27 21.53 12.19
CA LYS A 294 -31.15 22.87 12.78
C LYS A 294 -31.46 23.98 11.79
N PHE A 295 -31.01 23.85 10.55
CA PHE A 295 -31.13 24.88 9.51
C PHE A 295 -32.22 24.58 8.47
N GLY A 296 -32.70 23.34 8.40
CA GLY A 296 -33.80 22.93 7.52
C GLY A 296 -33.36 22.62 6.08
N PRO A 297 -34.31 22.58 5.14
CA PRO A 297 -34.04 22.39 3.71
C PRO A 297 -33.05 23.42 3.18
N GLY A 298 -32.16 23.00 2.29
CA GLY A 298 -31.17 23.88 1.69
C GLY A 298 -30.61 23.35 0.37
N VAL A 299 -29.55 24.01 -0.09
CA VAL A 299 -28.77 23.57 -1.25
C VAL A 299 -27.63 22.69 -0.77
N TRP A 300 -27.52 21.47 -1.28
CA TRP A 300 -26.42 20.55 -0.97
C TRP A 300 -25.48 20.42 -2.16
N LEU A 301 -24.20 20.71 -1.94
CA LEU A 301 -23.15 20.68 -2.94
C LEU A 301 -22.24 19.48 -2.72
N PHE A 302 -22.18 18.60 -3.73
CA PHE A 302 -21.34 17.42 -3.74
C PHE A 302 -20.24 17.55 -4.81
N SER A 303 -18.98 17.42 -4.39
CA SER A 303 -17.83 17.28 -5.30
C SER A 303 -17.49 15.80 -5.44
N ASN A 304 -17.78 15.22 -6.61
CA ASN A 304 -17.74 13.78 -6.84
C ASN A 304 -16.49 13.34 -7.61
N TYR A 305 -15.78 12.41 -7.01
CA TYR A 305 -14.66 11.68 -7.60
C TYR A 305 -15.00 10.18 -7.62
N ILE A 306 -14.21 9.38 -8.34
CA ILE A 306 -14.46 7.94 -8.51
C ILE A 306 -14.55 7.21 -7.16
N TRP A 307 -13.80 7.67 -6.15
CA TRP A 307 -13.79 7.12 -4.80
C TRP A 307 -14.87 7.72 -3.86
N SER A 308 -15.63 8.73 -4.31
CA SER A 308 -16.61 9.43 -3.46
C SER A 308 -18.04 9.44 -4.00
N LEU A 309 -18.26 9.05 -5.26
CA LEU A 309 -19.56 9.13 -5.91
C LEU A 309 -20.62 8.28 -5.19
N ASP A 310 -20.32 7.02 -4.90
CA ASP A 310 -21.27 6.09 -4.27
C ASP A 310 -21.75 6.54 -2.90
N ILE A 311 -20.84 7.03 -2.06
CA ILE A 311 -21.20 7.50 -0.73
C ILE A 311 -22.01 8.79 -0.81
N ASN A 312 -21.67 9.70 -1.73
CA ASN A 312 -22.42 10.93 -1.95
C ASN A 312 -23.83 10.66 -2.46
N LEU A 313 -24.00 9.70 -3.39
CA LEU A 313 -25.32 9.26 -3.87
C LEU A 313 -26.18 8.67 -2.74
N LYS A 314 -25.58 7.87 -1.84
CA LYS A 314 -26.27 7.36 -0.65
C LYS A 314 -26.73 8.50 0.27
N ILE A 315 -25.87 9.50 0.50
CA ILE A 315 -26.22 10.68 1.32
C ILE A 315 -27.36 11.47 0.65
N ALA A 316 -27.28 11.74 -0.65
CA ALA A 316 -28.31 12.45 -1.40
C ALA A 316 -29.68 11.77 -1.34
N ASN A 317 -29.72 10.45 -1.53
CA ASN A 317 -30.95 9.65 -1.41
C ASN A 317 -31.55 9.72 0.01
N LEU A 318 -30.70 9.68 1.05
CA LEU A 318 -31.15 9.81 2.43
C LEU A 318 -31.68 11.22 2.75
N LEU A 319 -31.05 12.27 2.22
CA LEU A 319 -31.52 13.65 2.36
C LEU A 319 -32.90 13.82 1.72
N LYS A 320 -33.06 13.38 0.46
CA LYS A 320 -34.34 13.45 -0.26
C LYS A 320 -35.43 12.59 0.39
N SER A 321 -35.12 11.39 0.87
CA SER A 321 -36.13 10.53 1.51
C SER A 321 -36.66 11.09 2.83
N ARG A 322 -35.85 11.88 3.55
CA ARG A 322 -36.29 12.61 4.75
C ARG A 322 -37.02 13.89 4.41
N ASP A 323 -36.51 14.64 3.44
CA ASP A 323 -37.09 15.92 3.05
C ASP A 323 -36.82 16.26 1.58
N GLN A 324 -37.88 16.20 0.78
CA GLN A 324 -37.86 16.50 -0.66
C GLN A 324 -37.63 17.98 -0.97
N ALA A 325 -37.73 18.86 0.04
CA ALA A 325 -37.52 20.30 -0.09
C ALA A 325 -36.06 20.71 -0.32
N ASN A 326 -35.11 19.79 -0.13
CA ASN A 326 -33.68 20.03 -0.41
C ASN A 326 -33.40 20.09 -1.90
N LEU A 327 -32.50 20.98 -2.32
CA LEU A 327 -31.94 21.01 -3.67
C LEU A 327 -30.57 20.32 -3.67
N ILE A 328 -30.41 19.28 -4.46
CA ILE A 328 -29.20 18.44 -4.52
C ILE A 328 -28.45 18.69 -5.82
N ILE A 329 -27.21 19.18 -5.70
CA ILE A 329 -26.35 19.55 -6.82
C ILE A 329 -25.07 18.70 -6.81
N PHE A 330 -24.82 17.98 -7.89
CA PHE A 330 -23.65 17.15 -8.09
C PHE A 330 -22.71 17.80 -9.10
N GLY A 331 -21.44 17.96 -8.73
CA GLY A 331 -20.37 18.33 -9.66
C GLY A 331 -19.14 17.44 -9.47
N GLY A 332 -18.03 17.79 -10.14
CA GLY A 332 -16.77 17.06 -10.05
C GLY A 332 -16.54 16.08 -11.20
N PRO A 333 -15.31 15.53 -11.32
CA PRO A 333 -14.88 14.77 -12.50
C PRO A 333 -15.63 13.45 -12.74
N SER A 334 -16.35 12.92 -11.75
CA SER A 334 -17.15 11.70 -11.91
C SER A 334 -18.59 11.93 -12.34
N VAL A 335 -19.04 13.18 -12.44
CA VAL A 335 -20.34 13.50 -13.06
C VAL A 335 -20.17 13.38 -14.58
N PRO A 336 -20.89 12.48 -15.28
CA PRO A 336 -20.69 12.27 -16.71
C PRO A 336 -21.08 13.50 -17.53
N GLY A 337 -20.22 13.92 -18.45
CA GLY A 337 -20.40 15.09 -19.31
C GLY A 337 -20.88 14.74 -20.73
N TYR A 338 -20.77 13.48 -21.15
CA TYR A 338 -21.41 13.02 -22.38
C TYR A 338 -22.93 12.94 -22.18
N ALA A 339 -23.70 13.54 -23.09
CA ALA A 339 -25.15 13.74 -22.91
C ALA A 339 -25.92 12.44 -22.60
N ALA A 340 -25.62 11.34 -23.31
CA ALA A 340 -26.29 10.05 -23.07
C ALA A 340 -25.91 9.44 -21.71
N ALA A 341 -24.62 9.48 -21.35
CA ALA A 341 -24.14 8.98 -20.07
C ALA A 341 -24.70 9.81 -18.90
N CYS A 342 -24.76 11.13 -19.05
CA CYS A 342 -25.35 12.03 -18.07
C CYS A 342 -26.86 11.77 -17.92
N ALA A 343 -27.57 11.54 -19.03
CA ALA A 343 -28.99 11.20 -18.99
C ALA A 343 -29.26 9.89 -18.24
N SER A 344 -28.44 8.84 -18.47
CA SER A 344 -28.53 7.59 -17.70
C SER A 344 -28.24 7.83 -16.22
N PHE A 345 -27.13 8.52 -15.92
CA PHE A 345 -26.76 8.86 -14.54
C PHE A 345 -27.89 9.60 -13.80
N MET A 346 -28.50 10.61 -14.44
CA MET A 346 -29.63 11.34 -13.86
C MET A 346 -30.87 10.45 -13.75
N ALA A 347 -31.16 9.57 -14.71
CA ALA A 347 -32.30 8.65 -14.62
C ALA A 347 -32.14 7.67 -13.45
N ASP A 348 -30.95 7.10 -13.27
CA ASP A 348 -30.64 6.14 -12.21
C ASP A 348 -30.58 6.79 -10.82
N ASN A 349 -30.37 8.10 -10.76
CA ASN A 349 -30.20 8.86 -9.52
C ASN A 349 -31.24 9.99 -9.38
N PRO A 350 -32.53 9.67 -9.11
CA PRO A 350 -33.62 10.64 -9.02
C PRO A 350 -33.46 11.69 -7.91
N ALA A 351 -32.59 11.43 -6.93
CA ALA A 351 -32.25 12.36 -5.86
C ALA A 351 -31.39 13.53 -6.33
N VAL A 352 -30.65 13.40 -7.43
CA VAL A 352 -29.85 14.48 -8.01
C VAL A 352 -30.76 15.39 -8.83
N ASP A 353 -30.85 16.67 -8.46
CA ASP A 353 -31.68 17.65 -9.17
C ASP A 353 -30.89 18.34 -10.30
N ILE A 354 -29.61 18.66 -10.05
CA ILE A 354 -28.74 19.35 -11.00
C ILE A 354 -27.35 18.71 -11.03
N ALA A 355 -26.85 18.44 -12.23
CA ALA A 355 -25.47 18.07 -12.52
C ALA A 355 -24.72 19.27 -13.11
N VAL A 356 -23.55 19.59 -12.54
CA VAL A 356 -22.65 20.67 -12.97
C VAL A 356 -21.42 20.08 -13.64
N HIS A 357 -21.14 20.54 -14.85
CA HIS A 357 -20.06 20.05 -15.71
C HIS A 357 -18.88 21.03 -15.76
N GLY A 358 -17.66 20.51 -15.60
CA GLY A 358 -16.44 21.32 -15.68
C GLY A 358 -16.10 22.08 -14.40
N GLU A 359 -15.67 23.34 -14.53
CA GLU A 359 -15.29 24.22 -13.41
C GLU A 359 -16.55 24.76 -12.70
N GLY A 360 -16.71 24.43 -11.42
CA GLY A 360 -17.95 24.67 -10.67
C GLY A 360 -18.05 26.05 -10.03
N GLU A 361 -16.94 26.78 -9.87
CA GLU A 361 -16.89 28.00 -9.07
C GLU A 361 -17.83 29.09 -9.60
N VAL A 362 -17.76 29.36 -10.91
CA VAL A 362 -18.63 30.35 -11.57
C VAL A 362 -20.02 29.76 -11.85
N ALA A 363 -20.09 28.50 -12.29
CA ALA A 363 -21.36 27.86 -12.65
C ALA A 363 -22.33 27.78 -11.46
N ILE A 364 -21.82 27.47 -10.26
CA ILE A 364 -22.64 27.41 -9.05
C ILE A 364 -23.11 28.80 -8.62
N ALA A 365 -22.25 29.82 -8.71
CA ALA A 365 -22.63 31.19 -8.35
C ALA A 365 -23.75 31.73 -9.27
N GLU A 366 -23.62 31.55 -10.58
CA GLU A 366 -24.66 31.91 -11.57
C GLU A 366 -25.94 31.07 -11.38
N LEU A 367 -25.82 29.77 -11.12
CA LEU A 367 -26.97 28.89 -10.83
C LEU A 367 -27.75 29.39 -9.61
N LEU A 368 -27.06 29.78 -8.53
CA LEU A 368 -27.71 30.23 -7.30
C LEU A 368 -28.50 31.54 -7.48
N ASP A 369 -28.19 32.36 -8.48
CA ASP A 369 -28.99 33.54 -8.79
C ASP A 369 -30.44 33.18 -9.16
N HIS A 370 -30.64 32.00 -9.74
CA HIS A 370 -31.93 31.45 -10.14
C HIS A 370 -32.56 30.52 -9.10
N VAL A 371 -31.97 30.39 -7.89
CA VAL A 371 -32.49 29.57 -6.79
C VAL A 371 -33.17 30.44 -5.73
N SER A 372 -34.34 30.03 -5.25
CA SER A 372 -35.10 30.76 -4.22
C SER A 372 -35.85 29.83 -3.27
N ALA A 373 -36.31 30.36 -2.14
CA ALA A 373 -37.23 29.67 -1.27
C ALA A 373 -38.65 29.75 -1.86
N GLY A 374 -39.30 28.60 -2.03
CA GLY A 374 -40.70 28.50 -2.44
C GLY A 374 -41.66 28.72 -1.28
N GLU A 375 -42.97 28.75 -1.59
CA GLU A 375 -44.02 29.12 -0.63
C GLU A 375 -44.12 28.22 0.61
N GLN A 376 -43.66 26.97 0.53
CA GLN A 376 -43.69 25.99 1.61
C GLN A 376 -42.29 25.73 2.20
N GLY A 377 -41.32 26.61 1.92
CA GLY A 377 -39.94 26.49 2.40
C GLY A 377 -39.07 25.53 1.57
N GLN A 378 -39.60 25.01 0.46
CA GLN A 378 -38.84 24.19 -0.49
C GLN A 378 -37.87 25.02 -1.31
N VAL A 379 -36.66 24.53 -1.52
CA VAL A 379 -35.68 25.23 -2.36
C VAL A 379 -36.00 24.92 -3.82
N VAL A 380 -36.41 25.95 -4.57
CA VAL A 380 -36.79 25.87 -5.98
C VAL A 380 -35.82 26.63 -6.87
N TYR A 381 -35.87 26.37 -8.17
CA TYR A 381 -35.13 27.13 -9.17
C TYR A 381 -36.00 27.52 -10.36
N ASP A 382 -35.68 28.66 -10.97
CA ASP A 382 -36.26 29.11 -12.24
C ASP A 382 -35.58 28.39 -13.40
N ALA A 383 -36.29 27.45 -14.03
CA ALA A 383 -35.79 26.68 -15.17
C ALA A 383 -35.45 27.53 -16.39
N SER A 384 -36.15 28.66 -16.61
CA SER A 384 -35.85 29.54 -17.74
C SER A 384 -34.53 30.26 -17.52
N GLY A 385 -34.30 30.76 -16.30
CA GLY A 385 -33.03 31.34 -15.91
C GLY A 385 -31.86 30.35 -15.94
N LEU A 386 -32.06 29.11 -15.45
CA LEU A 386 -31.00 28.10 -15.49
C LEU A 386 -30.57 27.69 -16.90
N GLN A 387 -31.42 27.85 -17.93
CA GLN A 387 -31.02 27.58 -19.32
C GLN A 387 -29.90 28.52 -19.81
N GLU A 388 -29.79 29.72 -19.22
CA GLU A 388 -28.74 30.70 -19.54
C GLU A 388 -27.41 30.36 -18.85
N VAL A 389 -27.43 29.50 -17.82
CA VAL A 389 -26.23 29.09 -17.09
C VAL A 389 -25.55 27.93 -17.83
N GLN A 390 -24.35 28.19 -18.35
CA GLN A 390 -23.58 27.19 -19.09
C GLN A 390 -23.04 26.07 -18.20
N GLY A 391 -23.02 24.85 -18.75
CA GLY A 391 -22.42 23.67 -18.13
C GLY A 391 -23.34 22.91 -17.17
N LEU A 392 -24.65 22.90 -17.40
CA LEU A 392 -25.63 22.24 -16.54
C LEU A 392 -26.41 21.14 -17.26
N THR A 393 -26.75 20.10 -16.51
CA THR A 393 -27.87 19.20 -16.81
C THR A 393 -28.80 19.20 -15.62
N PHE A 394 -30.07 19.56 -15.79
CA PHE A 394 -31.01 19.66 -14.66
C PHE A 394 -32.39 19.11 -15.02
N ARG A 395 -33.19 18.78 -14.00
CA ARG A 395 -34.57 18.33 -14.18
C ARG A 395 -35.48 19.51 -14.44
N ASP A 396 -36.40 19.38 -15.38
CA ASP A 396 -37.46 20.37 -15.53
C ASP A 396 -38.37 20.36 -14.27
N PRO A 397 -38.58 21.49 -13.58
CA PRO A 397 -39.40 21.53 -12.36
C PRO A 397 -40.88 21.23 -12.63
N ASP A 398 -41.39 21.55 -13.83
CA ASP A 398 -42.77 21.29 -14.24
C ASP A 398 -42.94 19.88 -14.83
N ALA A 399 -41.85 19.30 -15.35
CA ALA A 399 -41.82 17.95 -15.90
C ALA A 399 -40.55 17.19 -15.45
N ARG A 400 -40.47 16.82 -14.17
CA ARG A 400 -39.27 16.26 -13.50
C ARG A 400 -38.60 15.06 -14.18
N GLU A 401 -39.31 14.34 -15.04
CA GLU A 401 -38.79 13.23 -15.86
C GLU A 401 -38.00 13.72 -17.09
N GLN A 402 -38.16 14.97 -17.49
CA GLN A 402 -37.45 15.63 -18.58
C GLN A 402 -36.18 16.29 -18.07
N LEU A 403 -35.09 16.11 -18.82
CA LEU A 403 -33.79 16.73 -18.53
C LEU A 403 -33.52 17.85 -19.52
N VAL A 404 -33.03 18.98 -19.01
CA VAL A 404 -32.58 20.13 -19.79
C VAL A 404 -31.06 20.17 -19.73
N ASN A 405 -30.41 20.30 -20.89
CA ASN A 405 -28.97 20.42 -21.03
C ASN A 405 -28.62 21.81 -21.55
N THR A 406 -27.67 22.48 -20.90
CA THR A 406 -27.18 23.79 -21.35
C THR A 406 -25.85 23.65 -22.09
N PRO A 407 -25.45 24.65 -22.91
CA PRO A 407 -24.18 24.60 -23.63
C PRO A 407 -22.97 24.41 -22.71
N PRO A 408 -21.90 23.72 -23.15
CA PRO A 408 -20.70 23.55 -22.35
C PRO A 408 -20.07 24.88 -21.93
N ARG A 409 -19.63 24.98 -20.67
CA ARG A 409 -18.94 26.16 -20.15
C ARG A 409 -17.52 26.27 -20.69
N THR A 410 -17.14 27.48 -21.09
CA THR A 410 -15.74 27.79 -21.40
C THR A 410 -14.93 27.92 -20.10
N ARG A 411 -13.77 27.27 -20.03
CA ARG A 411 -12.86 27.37 -18.88
C ARG A 411 -12.48 28.81 -18.55
N LEU A 412 -12.32 29.06 -17.26
CA LEU A 412 -11.93 30.36 -16.73
C LEU A 412 -10.55 30.77 -17.29
N LYS A 413 -10.47 32.00 -17.81
CA LYS A 413 -9.23 32.53 -18.39
C LYS A 413 -8.26 33.01 -17.32
N GLU A 414 -8.77 33.57 -16.23
CA GLU A 414 -8.03 34.18 -15.14
C GLU A 414 -8.41 33.45 -13.84
N PRO A 415 -7.69 32.38 -13.45
CA PRO A 415 -8.08 31.57 -12.30
C PRO A 415 -8.05 32.36 -10.98
N ASP A 416 -7.28 33.44 -10.93
CA ASP A 416 -7.22 34.35 -9.79
C ASP A 416 -8.49 35.15 -9.54
N SER A 417 -9.44 35.18 -10.49
CA SER A 417 -10.75 35.80 -10.25
C SER A 417 -11.54 35.07 -9.16
N ILE A 418 -11.19 33.82 -8.83
CA ILE A 418 -11.77 33.09 -7.71
C ILE A 418 -10.86 33.26 -6.48
N PRO A 419 -11.34 33.83 -5.37
CA PRO A 419 -10.53 34.00 -4.16
C PRO A 419 -10.05 32.68 -3.56
N SER A 420 -8.93 32.72 -2.86
CA SER A 420 -8.35 31.54 -2.21
C SER A 420 -9.11 31.20 -0.91
N PRO A 421 -9.54 29.93 -0.70
CA PRO A 421 -10.17 29.54 0.55
C PRO A 421 -9.21 29.57 1.75
N TYR A 422 -7.90 29.48 1.51
CA TYR A 422 -6.87 29.63 2.54
C TYR A 422 -6.73 31.10 2.99
N LEU A 423 -6.75 32.03 2.03
CA LEU A 423 -6.50 33.46 2.30
C LEU A 423 -7.76 34.24 2.68
N THR A 424 -8.95 33.73 2.36
CA THR A 424 -10.25 34.34 2.70
C THR A 424 -10.84 33.84 4.02
N GLY A 425 -10.18 32.89 4.68
CA GLY A 425 -10.64 32.33 5.96
C GLY A 425 -11.76 31.28 5.84
N VAL A 426 -12.11 30.84 4.63
CA VAL A 426 -13.09 29.75 4.41
C VAL A 426 -12.65 28.49 5.17
N PHE A 427 -11.36 28.14 5.11
CA PHE A 427 -10.83 26.97 5.82
C PHE A 427 -10.53 27.19 7.31
N ASP A 428 -10.61 28.41 7.82
CA ASP A 428 -10.44 28.67 9.26
C ASP A 428 -11.55 28.02 10.09
N SER A 429 -12.71 27.76 9.47
CA SER A 429 -13.86 27.12 10.10
C SER A 429 -13.90 25.60 9.94
N TYR A 430 -12.98 25.01 9.15
CA TYR A 430 -13.02 23.58 8.82
C TYR A 430 -12.88 22.72 10.09
N ASP A 431 -13.78 21.74 10.22
CA ASP A 431 -13.86 20.82 11.36
C ASP A 431 -13.54 19.39 10.93
N GLY A 432 -12.25 19.12 10.71
CA GLY A 432 -11.73 17.80 10.37
C GLY A 432 -10.34 17.57 10.96
N ALA A 433 -9.95 16.30 11.09
CA ALA A 433 -8.63 15.86 11.53
C ALA A 433 -7.59 16.01 10.41
N VAL A 434 -7.34 17.24 9.95
CA VAL A 434 -6.55 17.52 8.75
C VAL A 434 -5.09 17.10 8.91
N GLU A 435 -4.57 16.34 7.94
CA GLU A 435 -3.15 16.07 7.76
C GLU A 435 -2.58 16.75 6.51
N ALA A 436 -3.41 16.97 5.49
CA ALA A 436 -3.01 17.44 4.18
C ALA A 436 -3.77 18.69 3.70
N ALA A 437 -3.05 19.60 3.06
CA ALA A 437 -3.62 20.73 2.34
C ALA A 437 -3.39 20.55 0.84
N ILE A 438 -4.46 20.69 0.05
CA ILE A 438 -4.40 20.58 -1.40
C ILE A 438 -4.24 21.99 -2.00
N ILE A 439 -3.23 22.20 -2.83
CA ILE A 439 -3.02 23.47 -3.54
C ILE A 439 -2.97 23.23 -5.05
N GLU A 440 -3.38 24.23 -5.83
CA GLU A 440 -3.19 24.27 -7.28
C GLU A 440 -2.27 25.45 -7.59
N SER A 441 -1.13 25.23 -8.23
CA SER A 441 -0.32 26.32 -8.80
C SER A 441 -0.74 26.65 -10.22
N ASN A 442 -1.33 25.66 -10.92
CA ASN A 442 -1.91 25.80 -12.24
C ASN A 442 -3.01 24.76 -12.49
N ARG A 443 -3.90 25.04 -13.46
CA ARG A 443 -5.02 24.17 -13.84
C ARG A 443 -4.99 23.81 -15.33
N GLY A 444 -5.00 22.52 -15.62
CA GLY A 444 -5.05 21.93 -16.95
C GLY A 444 -3.79 21.16 -17.34
N CYS A 445 -3.85 20.45 -18.46
CA CYS A 445 -2.78 19.58 -18.94
C CYS A 445 -2.65 19.71 -20.47
N PRO A 446 -1.43 19.88 -21.03
CA PRO A 446 -1.27 20.00 -22.48
C PRO A 446 -1.28 18.66 -23.22
N PHE A 447 -1.33 17.53 -22.52
CA PHE A 447 -1.25 16.17 -23.10
C PHE A 447 -2.64 15.63 -23.42
N GLY A 448 -2.81 14.97 -24.57
CA GLY A 448 -4.11 14.45 -25.05
C GLY A 448 -4.41 12.99 -24.72
N CYS A 449 -3.87 12.45 -23.61
CA CYS A 449 -3.99 11.03 -23.26
C CYS A 449 -5.46 10.59 -23.19
N THR A 450 -5.82 9.49 -23.86
CA THR A 450 -7.23 9.08 -23.99
C THR A 450 -7.85 8.59 -22.68
N PHE A 451 -7.06 7.98 -21.79
CA PHE A 451 -7.52 7.48 -20.48
C PHE A 451 -7.69 8.57 -19.42
N CYS A 452 -7.30 9.82 -19.71
CA CYS A 452 -7.15 10.87 -18.70
C CYS A 452 -8.23 11.94 -18.84
N ASP A 453 -8.91 12.28 -17.74
CA ASP A 453 -9.84 13.41 -17.70
C ASP A 453 -9.11 14.77 -17.70
N TRP A 454 -7.89 14.87 -17.16
CA TRP A 454 -7.16 16.15 -17.07
C TRP A 454 -6.73 16.72 -18.42
N GLY A 455 -6.37 15.84 -19.36
CA GLY A 455 -5.73 16.17 -20.63
C GLY A 455 -6.61 16.11 -21.87
N SER A 456 -7.88 15.70 -21.73
CA SER A 456 -8.82 15.57 -22.85
C SER A 456 -8.83 16.82 -23.75
N ALA A 457 -9.03 16.63 -25.07
CA ALA A 457 -8.80 17.61 -26.13
C ALA A 457 -9.50 18.98 -25.97
N THR A 458 -10.35 19.16 -24.96
CA THR A 458 -11.01 20.40 -24.55
C THR A 458 -10.25 21.22 -23.48
N ARG A 459 -9.12 20.73 -22.93
CA ARG A 459 -8.43 21.31 -21.73
C ARG A 459 -6.97 21.75 -21.93
N GLN A 460 -6.47 21.78 -23.16
CA GLN A 460 -5.04 21.85 -23.51
C GLN A 460 -4.24 23.07 -23.00
N LYS A 461 -4.89 24.23 -22.79
CA LYS A 461 -4.17 25.44 -22.38
C LYS A 461 -4.14 25.55 -20.86
N VAL A 462 -2.95 25.35 -20.29
CA VAL A 462 -2.66 25.51 -18.85
C VAL A 462 -2.89 26.97 -18.43
N ARG A 463 -3.60 27.18 -17.31
CA ARG A 463 -3.77 28.48 -16.64
C ARG A 463 -3.06 28.45 -15.31
N LYS A 464 -2.34 29.52 -14.99
CA LYS A 464 -1.52 29.60 -13.76
C LYS A 464 -2.21 30.54 -12.79
N PHE A 465 -2.25 30.17 -11.52
CA PHE A 465 -2.56 31.10 -10.45
C PHE A 465 -1.39 32.06 -10.24
N ASP A 466 -1.66 33.24 -9.70
CA ASP A 466 -0.64 34.19 -9.32
C ASP A 466 0.39 33.53 -8.39
N LEU A 467 1.67 33.84 -8.61
CA LEU A 467 2.76 33.18 -7.88
C LEU A 467 2.77 33.58 -6.40
N ASP A 468 2.52 34.87 -6.11
CA ASP A 468 2.53 35.39 -4.74
C ASP A 468 1.32 34.88 -3.95
N ARG A 469 0.17 34.72 -4.60
CA ARG A 469 -0.98 34.01 -4.02
C ARG A 469 -0.59 32.60 -3.56
N VAL A 470 0.01 31.79 -4.44
CA VAL A 470 0.38 30.40 -4.11
C VAL A 470 1.41 30.35 -2.97
N LYS A 471 2.38 31.27 -2.95
CA LYS A 471 3.32 31.41 -1.82
C LYS A 471 2.61 31.76 -0.50
N GLN A 472 1.60 32.62 -0.53
CA GLN A 472 0.81 32.95 0.66
C GLN A 472 0.01 31.73 1.16
N GLU A 473 -0.51 30.90 0.25
CA GLU A 473 -1.18 29.64 0.60
C GLU A 473 -0.19 28.65 1.25
N ILE A 474 1.02 28.49 0.69
CA ILE A 474 2.09 27.67 1.29
C ILE A 474 2.49 28.20 2.68
N GLU A 475 2.63 29.51 2.83
CA GLU A 475 2.94 30.14 4.12
C GLU A 475 1.83 29.90 5.14
N TRP A 476 0.56 29.97 4.72
CA TRP A 476 -0.59 29.64 5.56
C TRP A 476 -0.53 28.19 6.05
N ILE A 477 -0.18 27.25 5.16
CA ILE A 477 -0.04 25.81 5.48
C ILE A 477 1.06 25.60 6.53
N GLY A 478 2.26 26.19 6.33
CA GLY A 478 3.36 26.07 7.28
C GLY A 478 3.01 26.66 8.65
N ARG A 479 2.43 27.85 8.68
CA ARG A 479 2.01 28.53 9.91
C ARG A 479 0.97 27.74 10.70
N ASN A 480 0.07 27.03 10.01
CA ASN A 480 -0.98 26.21 10.62
C ASN A 480 -0.57 24.75 10.85
N GLN A 481 0.70 24.43 10.64
CA GLN A 481 1.31 23.14 10.96
C GLN A 481 0.66 21.96 10.20
N VAL A 482 0.26 22.17 8.95
CA VAL A 482 -0.24 21.08 8.11
C VAL A 482 0.94 20.21 7.66
N ARG A 483 0.86 18.90 7.87
CA ARG A 483 1.97 17.96 7.65
C ARG A 483 2.29 17.77 6.17
N VAL A 484 1.27 17.63 5.33
CA VAL A 484 1.40 17.29 3.91
C VAL A 484 0.90 18.43 3.03
N ILE A 485 1.67 18.80 2.01
CA ILE A 485 1.16 19.57 0.87
C ILE A 485 0.90 18.61 -0.28
N TRP A 486 -0.32 18.63 -0.83
CA TRP A 486 -0.65 17.96 -2.08
C TRP A 486 -0.78 19.00 -3.18
N ILE A 487 0.14 18.98 -4.14
CA ILE A 487 0.10 19.86 -5.31
C ILE A 487 -0.75 19.17 -6.38
N ALA A 488 -1.98 19.62 -6.56
CA ALA A 488 -2.95 19.09 -7.52
C ALA A 488 -2.71 19.55 -8.97
N ASP A 489 -1.46 19.83 -9.34
CA ASP A 489 -1.08 20.18 -10.69
C ASP A 489 -0.93 18.92 -11.56
N ALA A 490 -1.25 19.03 -12.85
CA ALA A 490 -1.09 17.95 -13.84
C ALA A 490 0.34 17.55 -14.15
N ASN A 491 1.24 18.52 -14.09
CA ASN A 491 2.64 18.37 -14.50
C ASN A 491 3.48 19.42 -13.76
N PHE A 492 3.76 19.21 -12.48
CA PHE A 492 4.64 20.09 -11.72
C PHE A 492 6.10 19.93 -12.16
N GLY A 493 6.81 21.04 -12.31
CA GLY A 493 8.15 21.08 -12.92
C GLY A 493 8.13 21.42 -14.41
N MET A 494 6.99 21.82 -14.96
CA MET A 494 6.86 22.29 -16.34
C MET A 494 7.44 23.70 -16.53
N TYR A 495 7.46 24.52 -15.48
CA TYR A 495 7.88 25.92 -15.53
C TYR A 495 8.95 26.24 -14.49
N ASP A 496 9.75 27.30 -14.73
CA ASP A 496 10.81 27.70 -13.78
C ASP A 496 10.25 28.15 -12.43
N ARG A 497 9.01 28.67 -12.40
CA ARG A 497 8.30 29.00 -11.14
C ARG A 497 8.07 27.79 -10.23
N ASP A 498 8.08 26.58 -10.77
CA ASP A 498 7.83 25.37 -9.97
C ASP A 498 9.04 25.08 -9.07
N ILE A 499 10.25 25.40 -9.53
CA ILE A 499 11.48 25.36 -8.71
C ILE A 499 11.38 26.40 -7.59
N GLU A 500 10.97 27.62 -7.93
CA GLU A 500 10.80 28.71 -6.96
C GLU A 500 9.76 28.36 -5.89
N LEU A 501 8.66 27.69 -6.26
CA LEU A 501 7.68 27.17 -5.31
C LEU A 501 8.27 26.07 -4.43
N SER A 502 9.05 25.14 -4.98
CA SER A 502 9.73 24.09 -4.20
C SER A 502 10.72 24.67 -3.19
N GLU A 503 11.52 25.65 -3.60
CA GLU A 503 12.42 26.38 -2.70
C GLU A 503 11.64 27.10 -1.61
N TYR A 504 10.53 27.75 -1.96
CA TYR A 504 9.68 28.44 -0.99
C TYR A 504 9.06 27.46 0.03
N ILE A 505 8.59 26.29 -0.40
CA ILE A 505 8.10 25.23 0.51
C ILE A 505 9.20 24.82 1.52
N VAL A 506 10.44 24.66 1.05
CA VAL A 506 11.59 24.33 1.92
C VAL A 506 11.88 25.45 2.91
N GLU A 507 11.83 26.71 2.50
CA GLU A 507 12.01 27.86 3.40
C GLU A 507 10.87 27.96 4.43
N THR A 508 9.62 27.74 4.02
CA THR A 508 8.47 27.65 4.93
C THR A 508 8.66 26.53 5.95
N LYS A 509 9.15 25.36 5.54
CA LYS A 509 9.52 24.27 6.47
C LYS A 509 10.59 24.69 7.45
N LYS A 510 11.67 25.34 6.99
CA LYS A 510 12.72 25.83 7.90
C LYS A 510 12.16 26.81 8.93
N LYS A 511 11.18 27.63 8.53
CA LYS A 511 10.55 28.64 9.39
C LYS A 511 9.58 28.05 10.42
N TYR A 512 8.76 27.07 10.06
CA TYR A 512 7.67 26.57 10.92
C TYR A 512 7.81 25.10 11.35
N GLY A 513 8.73 24.34 10.76
CA GLY A 513 8.82 22.88 10.89
C GLY A 513 7.88 22.12 9.94
N PHE A 514 7.09 22.83 9.12
CA PHE A 514 6.05 22.29 8.25
C PHE A 514 6.05 22.97 6.87
N PRO A 515 5.71 22.26 5.79
CA PRO A 515 5.29 20.86 5.74
C PRO A 515 6.46 19.87 5.88
N GLN A 516 6.15 18.60 6.11
CA GLN A 516 7.14 17.51 6.22
C GLN A 516 7.19 16.65 4.95
N GLU A 517 6.08 16.59 4.20
CA GLU A 517 5.90 15.76 3.01
C GLU A 517 5.23 16.57 1.89
N VAL A 518 5.64 16.32 0.65
CA VAL A 518 5.05 16.94 -0.56
C VAL A 518 4.67 15.84 -1.55
N VAL A 519 3.38 15.76 -1.85
CA VAL A 519 2.81 14.86 -2.86
C VAL A 519 2.53 15.65 -4.14
N VAL A 520 3.03 15.17 -5.27
CA VAL A 520 2.95 15.91 -6.54
C VAL A 520 3.04 14.98 -7.75
N ASN A 521 2.34 15.34 -8.84
CA ASN A 521 2.50 14.72 -10.15
C ASN A 521 3.56 15.46 -10.96
N TYR A 522 4.66 14.80 -11.29
CA TYR A 522 5.77 15.43 -11.99
C TYR A 522 5.57 15.58 -13.50
N THR A 523 6.30 16.53 -14.05
CA THR A 523 6.43 16.78 -15.49
C THR A 523 6.93 15.56 -16.27
N LYS A 524 6.34 15.35 -17.44
CA LYS A 524 6.59 14.16 -18.28
C LYS A 524 7.74 14.33 -19.29
N ASN A 525 8.26 15.56 -19.49
CA ASN A 525 9.16 15.89 -20.61
C ASN A 525 10.40 16.73 -20.24
N THR A 526 10.58 17.15 -18.99
CA THR A 526 11.66 18.10 -18.64
C THR A 526 12.57 17.62 -17.50
N THR A 527 13.79 17.24 -17.87
CA THR A 527 14.82 16.67 -16.98
C THR A 527 15.37 17.68 -15.97
N ARG A 528 15.80 18.87 -16.42
CA ARG A 528 16.53 19.83 -15.56
C ARG A 528 15.71 20.30 -14.35
N ARG A 529 14.47 20.73 -14.57
CA ARG A 529 13.62 21.31 -13.53
C ARG A 529 13.22 20.28 -12.47
N LEU A 530 12.91 19.06 -12.92
CA LEU A 530 12.58 17.95 -12.02
C LEU A 530 13.75 17.66 -11.06
N VAL A 531 14.97 17.63 -11.60
CA VAL A 531 16.19 17.40 -10.80
C VAL A 531 16.42 18.54 -9.80
N GLU A 532 16.20 19.79 -10.19
CA GLU A 532 16.31 20.95 -9.29
C GLU A 532 15.27 20.91 -8.16
N ILE A 533 14.02 20.56 -8.48
CA ILE A 533 12.93 20.39 -7.50
C ILE A 533 13.26 19.30 -6.47
N ILE A 534 13.70 18.13 -6.92
CA ILE A 534 13.99 17.01 -6.03
C ILE A 534 15.22 17.28 -5.18
N LYS A 535 16.24 17.94 -5.73
CA LYS A 535 17.39 18.42 -4.94
C LYS A 535 16.95 19.41 -3.87
N ALA A 536 16.06 20.34 -4.18
CA ALA A 536 15.53 21.29 -3.20
C ALA A 536 14.79 20.56 -2.07
N PHE A 537 13.87 19.64 -2.39
CA PHE A 537 13.14 18.87 -1.39
C PHE A 537 14.06 17.97 -0.55
N SER A 538 14.98 17.25 -1.18
CA SER A 538 15.97 16.41 -0.50
C SER A 538 16.85 17.22 0.46
N ALA A 539 17.37 18.37 0.02
CA ALA A 539 18.16 19.27 0.87
C ALA A 539 17.35 19.88 2.03
N GLY A 540 16.04 20.08 1.84
CA GLY A 540 15.10 20.48 2.87
C GLY A 540 14.62 19.34 3.79
N GLY A 541 15.06 18.11 3.55
CA GLY A 541 14.57 16.89 4.22
C GLY A 541 13.07 16.66 4.03
N ILE A 542 12.49 17.19 2.95
CA ILE A 542 11.09 16.97 2.58
C ILE A 542 11.00 15.64 1.85
N ILE A 543 10.10 14.80 2.31
CA ILE A 543 9.80 13.53 1.68
C ILE A 543 9.11 13.83 0.35
N SER A 544 9.76 13.48 -0.75
CA SER A 544 9.20 13.55 -2.10
C SER A 544 9.88 12.52 -2.99
N GLN A 545 9.10 11.82 -3.81
CA GLN A 545 9.59 10.74 -4.66
C GLN A 545 9.63 11.18 -6.11
N GLY A 546 10.73 10.97 -6.83
CA GLY A 546 10.73 11.18 -8.27
C GLY A 546 9.91 10.11 -8.97
N ILE A 547 8.69 10.45 -9.37
CA ILE A 547 7.80 9.53 -10.09
C ILE A 547 7.76 9.96 -11.56
N ILE A 548 8.06 9.02 -12.46
CA ILE A 548 7.94 9.21 -13.90
C ILE A 548 6.76 8.38 -14.40
N SER A 549 5.67 9.03 -14.80
CA SER A 549 4.52 8.30 -15.33
C SER A 549 4.71 7.94 -16.80
N ILE A 550 5.32 6.79 -17.13
CA ILE A 550 5.48 6.35 -18.54
C ILE A 550 4.24 5.66 -19.09
N GLN A 551 3.46 5.01 -18.24
CA GLN A 551 2.34 4.10 -18.53
C GLN A 551 2.68 2.86 -19.39
N THR A 552 3.44 3.00 -20.48
CA THR A 552 4.03 1.89 -21.27
C THR A 552 5.11 2.43 -22.21
N THR A 553 6.04 1.58 -22.66
CA THR A 553 7.00 1.89 -23.74
C THR A 553 6.59 1.35 -25.11
N ASP A 554 5.47 0.64 -25.19
CA ASP A 554 4.99 0.04 -26.43
C ASP A 554 4.41 1.09 -27.40
N GLU A 555 5.07 1.30 -28.54
CA GLU A 555 4.72 2.36 -29.49
C GLU A 555 3.32 2.22 -30.10
N ALA A 556 2.84 0.99 -30.28
CA ALA A 556 1.49 0.72 -30.79
C ALA A 556 0.44 1.12 -29.75
N THR A 557 0.66 0.77 -28.48
CA THR A 557 -0.20 1.19 -27.37
C THR A 557 -0.17 2.71 -27.18
N LEU A 558 1.01 3.34 -27.25
CA LEU A 558 1.17 4.79 -27.16
C LEU A 558 0.44 5.56 -28.28
N GLU A 559 0.31 4.96 -29.47
CA GLU A 559 -0.53 5.52 -30.55
C GLU A 559 -2.01 5.48 -30.18
N VAL A 560 -2.50 4.32 -29.75
CA VAL A 560 -3.92 4.10 -29.40
C VAL A 560 -4.34 5.08 -28.30
N ILE A 561 -3.49 5.28 -27.29
CA ILE A 561 -3.81 6.16 -26.15
C ILE A 561 -3.42 7.63 -26.36
N ASN A 562 -3.04 8.00 -27.59
CA ASN A 562 -2.66 9.36 -27.99
C ASN A 562 -1.53 10.00 -27.16
N ARG A 563 -0.40 9.29 -27.07
CA ARG A 563 0.71 9.64 -26.17
C ARG A 563 2.11 9.56 -26.79
N ARG A 564 2.19 9.44 -28.12
CA ARG A 564 3.45 9.50 -28.89
C ARG A 564 4.28 10.78 -28.68
N ASN A 565 3.68 11.84 -28.13
CA ASN A 565 4.34 13.12 -27.89
C ASN A 565 5.26 13.12 -26.64
N ILE A 566 5.40 11.98 -25.96
CA ILE A 566 6.30 11.81 -24.82
C ILE A 566 7.42 10.85 -25.24
N LYS A 567 8.64 11.38 -25.36
CA LYS A 567 9.78 10.68 -25.94
C LYS A 567 10.48 9.78 -24.93
N THR A 568 10.78 8.53 -25.30
CA THR A 568 11.39 7.55 -24.41
C THR A 568 12.84 7.87 -24.06
N GLU A 569 13.58 8.54 -24.95
CA GLU A 569 15.00 8.87 -24.76
C GLU A 569 15.21 9.88 -23.62
N LYS A 570 14.21 10.72 -23.33
CA LYS A 570 14.27 11.66 -22.21
C LYS A 570 14.22 10.96 -20.86
N TYR A 571 13.66 9.75 -20.81
CA TYR A 571 13.65 8.96 -19.59
C TYR A 571 15.00 8.32 -19.30
N ASP A 572 15.71 7.87 -20.32
CA ASP A 572 17.06 7.30 -20.12
C ASP A 572 18.02 8.37 -19.59
N GLU A 573 17.86 9.63 -20.02
CA GLU A 573 18.56 10.78 -19.44
C GLU A 573 18.18 11.00 -17.97
N LEU A 574 16.88 10.95 -17.65
CA LEU A 574 16.38 11.10 -16.28
C LEU A 574 16.90 10.00 -15.34
N THR A 575 16.80 8.74 -15.75
CA THR A 575 17.28 7.59 -14.96
C THR A 575 18.76 7.73 -14.61
N ARG A 576 19.59 8.13 -15.58
CA ARG A 576 21.03 8.38 -15.33
C ARG A 576 21.25 9.50 -14.32
N VAL A 577 20.58 10.64 -14.49
CA VAL A 577 20.78 11.78 -13.58
C VAL A 577 20.36 11.47 -12.15
N PHE A 578 19.29 10.68 -11.96
CA PHE A 578 18.85 10.27 -10.63
C PHE A 578 19.79 9.23 -10.01
N ALA A 579 20.25 8.26 -10.81
CA ALA A 579 21.24 7.28 -10.37
C ALA A 579 22.55 7.97 -9.93
N ASP A 580 23.09 8.87 -10.75
CA ASP A 580 24.31 9.65 -10.44
C ASP A 580 24.17 10.50 -9.17
N ALA A 581 22.95 10.97 -8.88
CA ALA A 581 22.64 11.77 -7.70
C ALA A 581 22.22 10.92 -6.48
N ASN A 582 22.19 9.59 -6.61
CA ASN A 582 21.67 8.66 -5.60
C ASN A 582 20.28 9.04 -5.08
N LEU A 583 19.39 9.47 -5.99
CA LEU A 583 18.03 9.91 -5.69
C LEU A 583 17.01 8.79 -5.97
N PRO A 584 15.97 8.65 -5.14
CA PRO A 584 14.92 7.66 -5.38
C PRO A 584 14.16 7.99 -6.67
N LEU A 585 14.02 6.98 -7.53
CA LEU A 585 13.26 7.05 -8.78
C LEU A 585 12.30 5.86 -8.87
N SER A 586 11.05 6.14 -9.26
CA SER A 586 10.06 5.13 -9.61
C SER A 586 9.32 5.53 -10.89
N THR A 587 8.66 4.54 -11.50
CA THR A 587 7.83 4.73 -12.69
C THR A 587 6.41 4.23 -12.46
N ASP A 588 5.45 4.88 -13.11
CA ASP A 588 4.09 4.36 -13.25
C ASP A 588 3.91 3.68 -14.61
N LEU A 589 3.31 2.50 -14.57
CA LEU A 589 2.82 1.70 -15.67
C LEU A 589 1.30 1.58 -15.57
N MET A 590 0.64 1.25 -16.67
CA MET A 590 -0.78 0.90 -16.68
C MET A 590 -0.97 -0.50 -17.22
N ILE A 591 -1.79 -1.28 -16.53
CA ILE A 591 -2.20 -2.63 -16.94
C ILE A 591 -3.56 -2.50 -17.63
N GLY A 592 -3.71 -3.15 -18.79
CA GLY A 592 -4.99 -3.22 -19.50
C GLY A 592 -5.34 -1.97 -20.31
N LEU A 593 -4.35 -1.18 -20.74
CA LEU A 593 -4.57 -0.11 -21.72
C LEU A 593 -5.00 -0.69 -23.07
N PRO A 594 -5.97 -0.09 -23.79
CA PRO A 594 -6.25 -0.47 -25.17
C PRO A 594 -5.00 -0.38 -26.04
N GLY A 595 -4.63 -1.48 -26.69
CA GLY A 595 -3.42 -1.61 -27.50
C GLY A 595 -2.32 -2.45 -26.85
N ILE A 596 -2.31 -2.58 -25.50
CA ILE A 596 -1.31 -3.39 -24.80
C ILE A 596 -1.54 -4.88 -25.05
N THR A 597 -0.45 -5.65 -25.13
CA THR A 597 -0.46 -7.12 -25.12
C THR A 597 0.34 -7.64 -23.92
N PRO A 598 0.14 -8.89 -23.46
CA PRO A 598 0.95 -9.47 -22.39
C PRO A 598 2.46 -9.37 -22.66
N GLN A 599 2.88 -9.62 -23.91
CA GLN A 599 4.30 -9.53 -24.29
C GLN A 599 4.82 -8.10 -24.28
N ALA A 600 3.99 -7.10 -24.58
CA ALA A 600 4.37 -5.69 -24.47
C ALA A 600 4.54 -5.27 -23.01
N PHE A 601 3.63 -5.71 -22.14
CA PHE A 601 3.72 -5.49 -20.71
C PHE A 601 4.95 -6.16 -20.09
N ASP A 602 5.28 -7.40 -20.48
CA ASP A 602 6.50 -8.08 -20.05
C ASP A 602 7.77 -7.32 -20.48
N ARG A 603 7.78 -6.75 -21.70
CA ARG A 603 8.90 -5.91 -22.17
C ARG A 603 9.05 -4.65 -21.31
N ASP A 604 7.95 -4.02 -20.91
CA ASP A 604 7.99 -2.87 -20.01
C ASP A 604 8.62 -3.27 -18.66
N LEU A 605 8.11 -4.32 -18.02
CA LEU A 605 8.65 -4.81 -16.75
C LEU A 605 10.14 -5.18 -16.85
N GLN A 606 10.53 -5.89 -17.90
CA GLN A 606 11.92 -6.25 -18.15
C GLN A 606 12.81 -5.02 -18.32
N ARG A 607 12.36 -4.01 -19.08
CA ARG A 607 13.11 -2.75 -19.25
C ARG A 607 13.38 -2.08 -17.90
N TYR A 608 12.38 -2.02 -17.03
CA TYR A 608 12.52 -1.37 -15.72
C TYR A 608 13.40 -2.14 -14.74
N PHE A 609 13.36 -3.47 -14.81
CA PHE A 609 14.32 -4.32 -14.14
C PHE A 609 15.76 -4.03 -14.60
N ASP A 610 15.98 -3.95 -15.92
CA ASP A 610 17.31 -3.76 -16.52
C ASP A 610 17.98 -2.44 -16.08
N VAL A 611 17.18 -1.37 -15.94
CA VAL A 611 17.68 -0.05 -15.51
C VAL A 611 17.59 0.18 -14.00
N ASP A 612 17.22 -0.84 -13.23
CA ASP A 612 17.04 -0.80 -11.77
C ASP A 612 16.11 0.31 -11.27
N VAL A 613 15.01 0.54 -11.97
CA VAL A 613 13.97 1.51 -11.58
C VAL A 613 12.76 0.77 -11.06
N SER A 614 12.27 1.17 -9.89
CA SER A 614 11.06 0.58 -9.31
C SER A 614 9.85 0.91 -10.18
N ALA A 615 9.05 -0.10 -10.54
CA ALA A 615 7.84 0.07 -11.32
C ALA A 615 6.59 -0.24 -10.49
N LYS A 616 5.61 0.65 -10.57
CA LYS A 616 4.23 0.42 -10.14
C LYS A 616 3.34 0.32 -11.35
N ALA A 617 2.37 -0.59 -11.33
CA ALA A 617 1.45 -0.76 -12.42
C ALA A 617 0.00 -0.66 -11.93
N TYR A 618 -0.77 0.24 -12.53
CA TYR A 618 -2.14 0.55 -12.14
C TYR A 618 -3.12 -0.07 -13.14
N PRO A 619 -4.14 -0.82 -12.69
CA PRO A 619 -5.22 -1.26 -13.56
C PRO A 619 -5.91 -0.06 -14.23
N THR A 620 -6.21 -0.18 -15.52
CA THR A 620 -6.86 0.89 -16.28
C THR A 620 -8.34 0.93 -15.92
N GLN A 621 -8.78 2.06 -15.36
CA GLN A 621 -10.19 2.35 -15.09
C GLN A 621 -10.73 3.33 -16.13
N LEU A 622 -11.95 3.09 -16.61
CA LEU A 622 -12.64 3.94 -17.55
C LEU A 622 -13.20 5.16 -16.83
N LEU A 623 -12.58 6.32 -17.03
CA LEU A 623 -13.09 7.56 -16.44
C LEU A 623 -14.21 8.13 -17.32
N PRO A 624 -15.37 8.53 -16.76
CA PRO A 624 -16.59 8.84 -17.51
C PRO A 624 -16.46 10.04 -18.46
N ASN A 625 -15.46 10.89 -18.23
CA ASN A 625 -15.19 12.12 -19.00
C ASN A 625 -13.88 12.07 -19.79
N SER A 626 -13.19 10.93 -19.77
CA SER A 626 -11.99 10.73 -20.59
C SER A 626 -12.35 10.45 -22.05
N PRO A 627 -11.49 10.78 -23.02
CA PRO A 627 -11.72 10.42 -24.43
C PRO A 627 -11.89 8.92 -24.66
N MET A 628 -11.39 8.08 -23.75
CA MET A 628 -11.56 6.62 -23.79
C MET A 628 -13.00 6.17 -23.52
N ALA A 629 -13.79 6.99 -22.81
CA ALA A 629 -15.22 6.77 -22.58
C ALA A 629 -16.10 7.30 -23.71
N ASP A 630 -15.51 7.85 -24.78
CA ASP A 630 -16.25 8.18 -25.99
C ASP A 630 -16.83 6.90 -26.61
N PRO A 631 -18.13 6.84 -26.93
CA PRO A 631 -18.76 5.65 -27.50
C PRO A 631 -18.07 5.14 -28.77
N GLU A 632 -17.60 6.04 -29.65
CA GLU A 632 -16.89 5.64 -30.87
C GLU A 632 -15.52 5.03 -30.55
N TYR A 633 -14.84 5.55 -29.52
CA TYR A 633 -13.56 5.00 -29.05
C TYR A 633 -13.77 3.61 -28.44
N MET A 634 -14.78 3.46 -27.58
CA MET A 634 -15.12 2.19 -26.94
C MET A 634 -15.47 1.12 -27.97
N GLU A 635 -16.29 1.46 -28.97
CA GLU A 635 -16.67 0.54 -30.05
C GLU A 635 -15.45 0.17 -30.90
N LYS A 636 -14.67 1.16 -31.34
CA LYS A 636 -13.47 0.95 -32.18
C LYS A 636 -12.48 -0.02 -31.55
N TYR A 637 -12.26 0.07 -30.24
CA TYR A 637 -11.29 -0.74 -29.52
C TYR A 637 -11.92 -1.88 -28.71
N GLN A 638 -13.23 -2.12 -28.88
CA GLN A 638 -14.00 -3.20 -28.27
C GLN A 638 -13.85 -3.27 -26.74
N ILE A 639 -13.82 -2.11 -26.07
CA ILE A 639 -13.56 -2.00 -24.63
C ILE A 639 -14.70 -2.62 -23.84
N LYS A 640 -14.35 -3.50 -22.90
CA LYS A 640 -15.26 -4.08 -21.90
C LYS A 640 -14.74 -3.74 -20.51
N VAL A 641 -15.67 -3.39 -19.63
CA VAL A 641 -15.39 -3.05 -18.24
C VAL A 641 -16.15 -3.97 -17.27
N ASP A 642 -15.69 -4.07 -16.03
CA ASP A 642 -16.44 -4.65 -14.91
C ASP A 642 -17.39 -3.63 -14.25
N ASP A 643 -18.05 -4.03 -13.16
CA ASP A 643 -19.00 -3.20 -12.41
C ASP A 643 -18.35 -1.99 -11.72
N GLU A 644 -17.02 -1.94 -11.64
CA GLU A 644 -16.24 -0.82 -11.09
C GLU A 644 -15.54 -0.01 -12.19
N ASP A 645 -15.97 -0.17 -13.44
CA ASP A 645 -15.42 0.50 -14.63
C ASP A 645 -13.95 0.13 -14.94
N PHE A 646 -13.37 -0.92 -14.37
CA PHE A 646 -12.05 -1.38 -14.77
C PHE A 646 -12.10 -2.13 -16.09
N ILE A 647 -11.17 -1.84 -17.01
CA ILE A 647 -11.09 -2.54 -18.29
C ILE A 647 -10.69 -3.99 -18.05
N ILE A 648 -11.55 -4.91 -18.47
CA ILE A 648 -11.34 -6.37 -18.34
C ILE A 648 -10.95 -7.04 -19.66
N ALA A 649 -11.32 -6.44 -20.79
CA ALA A 649 -10.93 -6.90 -22.13
C ALA A 649 -11.03 -5.78 -23.16
N CYS A 650 -10.28 -5.89 -24.25
CA CYS A 650 -10.42 -5.03 -25.42
C CYS A 650 -9.92 -5.76 -26.68
N HIS A 651 -9.83 -5.06 -27.82
CA HIS A 651 -9.33 -5.62 -29.07
C HIS A 651 -7.91 -6.23 -29.01
N SER A 652 -7.08 -5.87 -28.01
CA SER A 652 -5.69 -6.30 -27.91
C SER A 652 -5.42 -7.33 -26.79
N PHE A 653 -6.38 -7.59 -25.90
CA PHE A 653 -6.27 -8.63 -24.87
C PHE A 653 -7.65 -9.09 -24.37
N ASN A 654 -7.71 -10.34 -23.90
CA ASN A 654 -8.88 -10.91 -23.23
C ASN A 654 -8.72 -10.97 -21.69
N GLU A 655 -9.77 -11.39 -20.97
CA GLU A 655 -9.79 -11.43 -19.50
C GLU A 655 -8.70 -12.34 -18.89
N GLN A 656 -8.39 -13.47 -19.53
CA GLN A 656 -7.34 -14.38 -19.07
C GLN A 656 -5.95 -13.74 -19.25
N GLU A 657 -5.72 -13.08 -20.39
CA GLU A 657 -4.47 -12.34 -20.64
C GLU A 657 -4.29 -11.18 -19.66
N LEU A 658 -5.37 -10.48 -19.28
CA LEU A 658 -5.33 -9.48 -18.22
C LEU A 658 -5.00 -10.09 -16.86
N ALA A 659 -5.61 -11.24 -16.53
CA ALA A 659 -5.31 -11.96 -15.29
C ALA A 659 -3.83 -12.40 -15.23
N ASP A 660 -3.26 -12.83 -16.35
CA ASP A 660 -1.85 -13.20 -16.44
C ASP A 660 -0.92 -11.98 -16.32
N MET A 661 -1.25 -10.83 -16.95
CA MET A 661 -0.52 -9.57 -16.73
C MET A 661 -0.55 -9.12 -15.25
N LYS A 662 -1.70 -9.21 -14.58
CA LYS A 662 -1.83 -8.92 -13.14
C LYS A 662 -1.00 -9.90 -12.30
N ALA A 663 -1.00 -11.19 -12.65
CA ALA A 663 -0.24 -12.21 -11.94
C ALA A 663 1.27 -12.00 -12.07
N ILE A 664 1.80 -11.76 -13.28
CA ILE A 664 3.23 -11.52 -13.47
C ILE A 664 3.66 -10.20 -12.82
N PHE A 665 2.83 -9.16 -12.83
CA PHE A 665 3.12 -7.93 -12.09
C PHE A 665 3.21 -8.17 -10.58
N ASN A 666 2.35 -9.01 -10.02
CA ASN A 666 2.46 -9.39 -8.60
C ASN A 666 3.77 -10.13 -8.30
N VAL A 667 4.21 -11.04 -9.19
CA VAL A 667 5.52 -11.69 -9.05
C VAL A 667 6.67 -10.67 -9.15
N PHE A 668 6.61 -9.75 -10.12
CA PHE A 668 7.60 -8.68 -10.30
C PHE A 668 7.70 -7.79 -9.06
N MET A 669 6.55 -7.36 -8.52
CA MET A 669 6.48 -6.57 -7.29
C MET A 669 7.13 -7.31 -6.11
N ILE A 670 6.93 -8.62 -5.97
CA ILE A 670 7.55 -9.41 -4.90
C ILE A 670 9.06 -9.56 -5.14
N ALA A 671 9.42 -10.04 -6.32
CA ALA A 671 10.79 -10.43 -6.66
C ALA A 671 11.74 -9.25 -6.74
N ASP A 672 11.38 -8.18 -7.45
CA ASP A 672 12.24 -7.01 -7.63
C ASP A 672 11.75 -5.79 -6.84
N GLY A 673 10.44 -5.53 -6.75
CA GLY A 673 9.89 -4.41 -5.97
C GLY A 673 10.26 -4.48 -4.48
N TYR A 674 9.85 -5.56 -3.81
CA TYR A 674 10.19 -5.90 -2.43
C TYR A 674 11.57 -6.57 -2.30
N SER A 675 12.34 -6.63 -3.39
CA SER A 675 13.72 -7.13 -3.45
C SER A 675 13.95 -8.58 -3.01
N VAL A 676 12.90 -9.41 -2.91
CA VAL A 676 12.98 -10.81 -2.48
C VAL A 676 13.88 -11.67 -3.39
N LEU A 677 14.12 -11.25 -4.63
CA LEU A 677 15.02 -11.91 -5.58
C LEU A 677 15.93 -10.92 -6.34
N ARG A 678 16.11 -9.70 -5.83
CA ARG A 678 16.84 -8.61 -6.50
C ARG A 678 18.20 -9.04 -7.06
N TYR A 679 19.03 -9.66 -6.23
CA TYR A 679 20.39 -10.09 -6.58
C TYR A 679 20.37 -11.40 -7.37
N VAL A 680 19.50 -12.34 -6.98
CA VAL A 680 19.32 -13.63 -7.69
C VAL A 680 18.98 -13.43 -9.17
N LEU A 681 17.97 -12.60 -9.47
CA LEU A 681 17.55 -12.36 -10.85
C LEU A 681 18.63 -11.66 -11.67
N ARG A 682 19.42 -10.77 -11.05
CA ARG A 682 20.55 -10.10 -11.71
C ARG A 682 21.68 -11.09 -12.00
N PHE A 683 21.98 -12.00 -11.08
CA PHE A 683 22.95 -13.07 -11.32
C PHE A 683 22.53 -13.97 -12.49
N LEU A 684 21.28 -14.45 -12.48
CA LEU A 684 20.73 -15.28 -13.56
C LEU A 684 20.73 -14.54 -14.90
N GLN A 685 20.42 -13.24 -14.91
CA GLN A 685 20.37 -12.45 -16.13
C GLN A 685 21.75 -12.08 -16.66
N TRP A 686 22.63 -11.58 -15.79
CA TRP A 686 23.93 -11.03 -16.19
C TRP A 686 24.93 -12.15 -16.54
N GLU A 687 24.97 -13.24 -15.77
CA GLU A 687 25.95 -14.31 -16.00
C GLU A 687 25.43 -15.47 -16.84
N HIS A 688 24.13 -15.76 -16.75
CA HIS A 688 23.53 -16.91 -17.45
C HIS A 688 22.62 -16.52 -18.60
N GLY A 689 22.40 -15.22 -18.85
CA GLY A 689 21.55 -14.74 -19.95
C GLY A 689 20.07 -15.07 -19.80
N ILE A 690 19.62 -15.43 -18.60
CA ILE A 690 18.23 -15.77 -18.29
C ILE A 690 17.50 -14.47 -17.94
N LYS A 691 16.59 -14.02 -18.80
CA LYS A 691 15.82 -12.79 -18.52
C LYS A 691 15.07 -12.93 -17.20
N ALA A 692 15.07 -11.87 -16.39
CA ALA A 692 14.39 -11.87 -15.11
C ALA A 692 12.90 -12.22 -15.24
N LEU A 693 12.22 -11.68 -16.26
CA LEU A 693 10.79 -11.97 -16.48
C LEU A 693 10.55 -13.43 -16.90
N ASP A 694 11.46 -14.05 -17.65
CA ASP A 694 11.35 -15.46 -18.01
C ASP A 694 11.43 -16.35 -16.75
N PHE A 695 12.35 -16.04 -15.83
CA PHE A 695 12.46 -16.75 -14.56
C PHE A 695 11.23 -16.52 -13.65
N MET A 696 10.69 -15.30 -13.62
CA MET A 696 9.47 -14.99 -12.88
C MET A 696 8.25 -15.76 -13.41
N HIS A 697 8.10 -15.91 -14.73
CA HIS A 697 7.07 -16.75 -15.35
C HIS A 697 7.24 -18.24 -14.98
N THR A 698 8.48 -18.71 -14.94
CA THR A 698 8.80 -20.08 -14.47
C THR A 698 8.38 -20.26 -13.01
N MET A 699 8.71 -19.32 -12.11
CA MET A 699 8.26 -19.36 -10.72
C MET A 699 6.73 -19.37 -10.61
N LEU A 700 6.04 -18.53 -11.38
CA LEU A 700 4.58 -18.48 -11.40
C LEU A 700 4.01 -19.83 -11.82
N THR A 701 4.58 -20.46 -12.85
CA THR A 701 4.20 -21.79 -13.33
C THR A 701 4.41 -22.85 -12.27
N CYS A 702 5.59 -22.91 -11.65
CA CYS A 702 5.90 -23.83 -10.55
C CYS A 702 4.92 -23.65 -9.37
N SER A 703 4.57 -22.41 -9.02
CA SER A 703 3.60 -22.15 -7.92
C SER A 703 2.16 -22.59 -8.24
N ARG A 704 1.80 -22.66 -9.53
CA ARG A 704 0.47 -23.08 -9.99
C ARG A 704 0.39 -24.60 -10.19
N GLN A 705 1.44 -25.21 -10.74
CA GLN A 705 1.43 -26.61 -11.20
C GLN A 705 2.18 -27.57 -10.27
N GLU A 706 3.17 -27.08 -9.53
CA GLU A 706 4.07 -27.87 -8.68
C GLU A 706 4.07 -27.35 -7.22
N SER A 707 2.96 -26.78 -6.76
CA SER A 707 2.89 -26.11 -5.46
C SER A 707 3.28 -26.98 -4.25
N SER A 708 3.05 -28.29 -4.29
CA SER A 708 3.50 -29.22 -3.25
C SER A 708 5.02 -29.46 -3.26
N ARG A 709 5.66 -29.29 -4.42
CA ARG A 709 7.10 -29.48 -4.61
C ARG A 709 7.89 -28.21 -4.31
N PHE A 710 7.29 -27.04 -4.60
CA PHE A 710 7.83 -25.72 -4.29
C PHE A 710 6.92 -24.95 -3.32
N PRO A 711 6.75 -25.46 -2.08
CA PRO A 711 5.85 -24.87 -1.11
C PRO A 711 6.29 -23.48 -0.62
N CYS A 712 7.60 -23.19 -0.54
CA CYS A 712 8.07 -21.87 -0.12
C CYS A 712 7.86 -20.81 -1.21
N VAL A 713 8.17 -21.13 -2.48
CA VAL A 713 7.85 -20.26 -3.62
C VAL A 713 6.35 -20.00 -3.68
N SER A 714 5.54 -21.04 -3.50
CA SER A 714 4.09 -20.92 -3.46
C SER A 714 3.60 -20.01 -2.33
N TRP A 715 4.21 -20.13 -1.14
CA TRP A 715 3.90 -19.26 -0.01
C TRP A 715 4.19 -17.80 -0.34
N VAL A 716 5.40 -17.53 -0.84
CA VAL A 716 5.86 -16.17 -1.16
C VAL A 716 4.93 -15.52 -2.18
N LEU A 717 4.61 -16.20 -3.30
CA LEU A 717 3.76 -15.60 -4.34
C LEU A 717 2.30 -15.37 -3.90
N LYS A 718 1.78 -16.14 -2.95
CA LYS A 718 0.38 -16.05 -2.49
C LYS A 718 0.18 -15.13 -1.29
N PHE A 719 1.12 -15.13 -0.34
CA PHE A 719 0.88 -14.55 1.00
C PHE A 719 1.87 -13.44 1.37
N PHE A 720 3.05 -13.38 0.78
CA PHE A 720 4.08 -12.41 1.18
C PHE A 720 3.61 -10.95 1.11
N VAL A 721 2.79 -10.57 0.12
CA VAL A 721 2.32 -9.18 0.03
C VAL A 721 1.49 -8.78 1.25
N ALA A 722 0.68 -9.70 1.78
CA ALA A 722 -0.15 -9.46 2.96
C ALA A 722 0.63 -9.65 4.27
N ASP A 723 1.61 -10.55 4.29
CA ASP A 723 2.22 -11.04 5.52
C ASP A 723 3.65 -10.61 5.77
N LYS A 724 4.43 -10.37 4.70
CA LYS A 724 5.79 -9.83 4.75
C LYS A 724 6.74 -10.65 5.63
N PHE A 725 6.57 -11.96 5.65
CA PHE A 725 7.46 -12.89 6.37
C PHE A 725 7.50 -14.25 5.66
N MET A 726 8.53 -15.04 5.97
CA MET A 726 8.71 -16.40 5.46
C MET A 726 8.73 -17.39 6.63
N PRO A 727 7.67 -18.22 6.81
CA PRO A 727 7.64 -19.23 7.87
C PRO A 727 8.75 -20.27 7.66
N GLY A 728 9.56 -20.48 8.71
CA GLY A 728 10.78 -21.29 8.64
C GLY A 728 12.02 -20.52 8.16
N GLY A 729 11.91 -19.21 7.95
CA GLY A 729 12.99 -18.37 7.44
C GLY A 729 13.22 -18.49 5.93
N TRP A 730 14.07 -17.61 5.41
CA TRP A 730 14.24 -17.44 3.97
C TRP A 730 15.10 -18.50 3.28
N LYS A 731 15.91 -19.25 4.02
CA LYS A 731 16.81 -20.26 3.45
C LYS A 731 16.07 -21.29 2.59
N GLY A 732 14.95 -21.85 3.08
CA GLY A 732 14.20 -22.86 2.34
C GLY A 732 13.63 -22.34 1.01
N PHE A 733 13.19 -21.08 1.00
CA PHE A 733 12.79 -20.39 -0.24
C PHE A 733 13.95 -20.30 -1.24
N TYR A 734 15.12 -19.83 -0.82
CA TYR A 734 16.28 -19.72 -1.73
C TYR A 734 16.83 -21.08 -2.18
N ASP A 735 16.71 -22.13 -1.34
CA ASP A 735 17.04 -23.50 -1.75
C ASP A 735 16.10 -23.98 -2.87
N GLU A 736 14.79 -23.71 -2.78
CA GLU A 736 13.82 -24.00 -3.87
C GLU A 736 14.15 -23.22 -5.15
N ILE A 737 14.54 -21.95 -5.03
CA ILE A 737 14.94 -21.11 -6.17
C ILE A 737 16.16 -21.70 -6.88
N ALA A 738 17.16 -22.19 -6.13
CA ALA A 738 18.32 -22.86 -6.70
C ALA A 738 17.94 -24.16 -7.44
N VAL A 739 16.99 -24.94 -6.91
CA VAL A 739 16.48 -26.14 -7.58
C VAL A 739 15.77 -25.79 -8.89
N ILE A 740 14.93 -24.75 -8.90
CA ILE A 740 14.24 -24.27 -10.11
C ILE A 740 15.27 -23.82 -11.15
N ALA A 741 16.28 -23.03 -10.76
CA ALA A 741 17.33 -22.55 -11.66
C ALA A 741 18.13 -23.69 -12.30
N ARG A 742 18.50 -24.71 -11.50
CA ARG A 742 19.19 -25.91 -12.00
C ARG A 742 18.34 -26.70 -12.98
N GLU A 743 17.10 -27.00 -12.63
CA GLU A 743 16.27 -27.92 -13.42
C GLU A 743 15.69 -27.30 -14.68
N GLN A 744 15.34 -26.02 -14.63
CA GLN A 744 14.71 -25.33 -15.77
C GLN A 744 15.74 -24.66 -16.68
N TYR A 745 16.91 -24.30 -16.15
CA TYR A 745 17.92 -23.53 -16.89
C TYR A 745 19.35 -24.08 -16.84
N GLY A 746 19.61 -25.17 -16.10
CA GLY A 746 20.95 -25.77 -16.00
C GLY A 746 21.96 -24.95 -15.18
N VAL A 747 21.49 -24.04 -14.33
CA VAL A 747 22.35 -23.24 -13.44
C VAL A 747 22.69 -24.04 -12.19
N GLU A 748 23.92 -24.52 -12.10
CA GLU A 748 24.39 -25.28 -10.94
C GLU A 748 24.61 -24.40 -9.71
N ARG A 749 24.43 -24.99 -8.53
CA ARG A 749 24.66 -24.31 -7.24
C ARG A 749 26.15 -24.33 -6.88
N ASP A 750 26.87 -23.34 -7.39
CA ASP A 750 28.29 -23.12 -7.09
C ASP A 750 28.49 -22.05 -6.00
N PRO A 751 29.74 -21.79 -5.54
CA PRO A 751 30.00 -20.78 -4.51
C PRO A 751 29.60 -19.35 -4.88
N ALA A 752 29.56 -19.01 -6.17
CA ALA A 752 29.11 -17.69 -6.64
C ALA A 752 27.59 -17.58 -6.48
N PHE A 753 26.84 -18.59 -6.90
CA PHE A 753 25.39 -18.58 -6.73
C PHE A 753 24.99 -18.65 -5.25
N ASP A 754 25.68 -19.44 -4.42
CA ASP A 754 25.49 -19.45 -2.97
C ASP A 754 25.74 -18.07 -2.32
N THR A 755 26.73 -17.33 -2.83
CA THR A 755 27.00 -15.94 -2.38
C THR A 755 25.79 -15.05 -2.66
N VAL A 756 25.20 -15.15 -3.86
CA VAL A 756 24.04 -14.35 -4.26
C VAL A 756 22.81 -14.71 -3.44
N LEU A 757 22.51 -16.00 -3.26
CA LEU A 757 21.39 -16.48 -2.45
C LEU A 757 21.52 -15.98 -0.99
N LEU A 758 22.72 -16.05 -0.42
CA LEU A 758 23.00 -15.58 0.93
C LEU A 758 22.83 -14.06 1.07
N VAL A 759 23.33 -13.28 0.11
CA VAL A 759 23.13 -11.82 0.12
C VAL A 759 21.65 -11.47 0.08
N ASN A 760 20.89 -12.13 -0.78
CA ASN A 760 19.45 -11.90 -0.88
C ASN A 760 18.73 -12.30 0.43
N GLU A 761 19.18 -13.36 1.10
CA GLU A 761 18.71 -13.77 2.44
C GLU A 761 18.97 -12.70 3.50
N LEU A 762 20.20 -12.19 3.57
CA LEU A 762 20.60 -11.19 4.57
C LEU A 762 19.98 -9.80 4.32
N ALA A 763 19.58 -9.49 3.09
CA ALA A 763 18.91 -8.25 2.76
C ALA A 763 17.44 -8.20 3.24
N MET A 764 16.84 -9.35 3.58
CA MET A 764 15.46 -9.39 4.06
C MET A 764 15.37 -9.03 5.55
N PRO A 765 14.43 -8.16 5.96
CA PRO A 765 14.23 -7.83 7.37
C PRO A 765 13.95 -9.07 8.23
N ASP A 766 14.75 -9.24 9.27
CA ASP A 766 14.56 -10.29 10.28
C ASP A 766 14.90 -9.75 11.68
N GLU A 767 13.88 -9.71 12.55
CA GLU A 767 13.96 -9.25 13.94
C GLU A 767 14.79 -10.17 14.86
N THR A 768 15.09 -11.38 14.39
CA THR A 768 15.92 -12.33 15.14
C THR A 768 17.40 -12.05 14.94
N MET A 769 17.80 -11.14 14.04
CA MET A 769 19.19 -10.74 13.80
C MET A 769 19.60 -9.55 14.68
N GLN A 770 20.89 -9.18 14.65
CA GLN A 770 21.41 -7.95 15.25
C GLN A 770 22.04 -7.10 14.16
N TYR A 771 21.64 -5.82 14.12
CA TYR A 771 22.11 -4.86 13.11
C TYR A 771 22.99 -3.77 13.76
N PRO A 772 24.01 -3.25 13.05
CA PRO A 772 24.45 -3.70 11.73
C PRO A 772 25.04 -5.11 11.77
N HIS A 773 24.79 -5.89 10.72
CA HIS A 773 25.29 -7.26 10.56
C HIS A 773 26.28 -7.32 9.40
N THR A 774 27.46 -7.87 9.66
CA THR A 774 28.54 -7.96 8.67
C THR A 774 29.01 -9.41 8.53
N ILE A 775 29.17 -9.86 7.29
CA ILE A 775 29.65 -11.21 6.95
C ILE A 775 30.75 -11.16 5.89
N GLN A 776 31.64 -12.15 5.94
CA GLN A 776 32.64 -12.41 4.89
C GLN A 776 32.06 -13.38 3.87
N LEU A 777 32.07 -12.96 2.60
CA LEU A 777 31.56 -13.72 1.46
C LEU A 777 32.73 -14.31 0.65
N PRO A 778 32.56 -15.49 0.04
CA PRO A 778 33.55 -16.07 -0.87
C PRO A 778 33.88 -15.17 -2.07
N HIS A 779 32.92 -14.33 -2.49
CA HIS A 779 33.05 -13.41 -3.61
C HIS A 779 32.52 -12.02 -3.25
N ASP A 780 33.20 -10.98 -3.72
CA ASP A 780 32.85 -9.57 -3.54
C ASP A 780 31.67 -9.17 -4.43
N LEU A 781 30.47 -9.47 -3.91
CA LEU A 781 29.21 -9.12 -4.56
C LEU A 781 28.99 -7.61 -4.65
N VAL A 782 29.51 -6.81 -3.72
CA VAL A 782 29.31 -5.35 -3.73
C VAL A 782 30.01 -4.73 -4.93
N SER A 783 31.28 -5.08 -5.15
CA SER A 783 32.03 -4.61 -6.33
C SER A 783 31.43 -5.14 -7.63
N TRP A 784 31.09 -6.44 -7.68
CA TRP A 784 30.42 -7.04 -8.84
C TRP A 784 29.10 -6.33 -9.16
N PHE A 785 28.26 -6.06 -8.16
CA PHE A 785 26.98 -5.40 -8.39
C PHE A 785 27.16 -3.97 -8.90
N ARG A 786 28.07 -3.19 -8.31
CA ARG A 786 28.34 -1.80 -8.73
C ARG A 786 28.91 -1.70 -10.14
N GLU A 787 29.73 -2.66 -10.55
CA GLU A 787 30.34 -2.68 -11.89
C GLU A 787 29.31 -2.95 -12.99
N HIS A 788 28.27 -3.75 -12.70
CA HIS A 788 27.29 -4.18 -13.70
C HIS A 788 25.95 -3.43 -13.65
N ASN A 789 25.52 -2.94 -12.48
CA ASN A 789 24.20 -2.32 -12.34
C ASN A 789 24.08 -1.06 -13.23
N GLY A 790 23.05 -1.02 -14.08
CA GLY A 790 22.81 0.07 -15.02
C GLY A 790 23.73 0.10 -16.25
N GLN A 791 24.59 -0.90 -16.46
CA GLN A 791 25.43 -1.02 -17.65
C GLN A 791 24.79 -1.89 -18.75
N PRO A 792 25.03 -1.61 -20.05
CA PRO A 792 24.63 -2.49 -21.14
C PRO A 792 25.34 -3.86 -21.05
N VAL A 793 24.61 -4.95 -21.31
CA VAL A 793 24.97 -6.38 -21.07
C VAL A 793 26.17 -6.92 -21.89
N HIS A 794 27.03 -6.07 -22.47
CA HIS A 794 27.96 -6.55 -23.50
C HIS A 794 29.23 -7.23 -23.00
N GLU A 795 29.57 -7.18 -21.71
CA GLU A 795 30.62 -8.03 -21.09
C GLU A 795 30.43 -8.06 -19.56
N VAL A 796 29.72 -9.07 -19.03
CA VAL A 796 29.59 -9.28 -17.59
C VAL A 796 30.73 -10.16 -17.12
N LYS A 797 31.54 -9.64 -16.19
CA LYS A 797 32.60 -10.41 -15.56
C LYS A 797 31.97 -11.33 -14.49
N PRO A 798 32.20 -12.66 -14.53
CA PRO A 798 31.57 -13.58 -13.59
C PRO A 798 31.90 -13.24 -12.13
N LEU A 799 30.94 -13.38 -11.21
CA LEU A 799 31.12 -13.12 -9.77
C LEU A 799 32.25 -13.97 -9.19
N ALA A 800 32.42 -15.20 -9.69
CA ALA A 800 33.52 -16.09 -9.31
C ALA A 800 34.93 -15.50 -9.53
N SER A 801 35.06 -14.49 -10.40
CA SER A 801 36.33 -13.79 -10.66
C SER A 801 36.65 -12.66 -9.67
N TYR A 802 35.70 -12.34 -8.79
CA TYR A 802 35.87 -11.41 -7.70
C TYR A 802 36.33 -12.22 -6.48
N GLY A 803 37.41 -11.76 -5.85
CA GLY A 803 37.92 -12.39 -4.63
C GLY A 803 36.93 -12.25 -3.47
N PRO A 804 37.28 -12.74 -2.26
CA PRO A 804 36.43 -12.59 -1.08
C PRO A 804 36.11 -11.12 -0.80
N GLY A 805 34.89 -10.86 -0.34
CA GLY A 805 34.40 -9.52 -0.02
C GLY A 805 33.58 -9.50 1.25
N GLU A 806 33.35 -8.31 1.77
CA GLU A 806 32.52 -8.08 2.94
C GLU A 806 31.13 -7.59 2.50
N PHE A 807 30.08 -8.03 3.21
CA PHE A 807 28.74 -7.50 3.01
C PHE A 807 28.13 -7.11 4.35
N THR A 808 27.62 -5.89 4.41
CA THR A 808 27.00 -5.31 5.61
C THR A 808 25.56 -4.90 5.31
N VAL A 809 24.66 -5.30 6.20
CA VAL A 809 23.27 -4.85 6.24
C VAL A 809 22.99 -4.13 7.56
N ASP A 810 22.18 -3.09 7.51
CA ASP A 810 21.78 -2.30 8.66
C ASP A 810 20.28 -1.98 8.60
N ASP A 811 19.67 -1.72 9.75
CA ASP A 811 18.25 -1.36 9.88
C ASP A 811 18.04 0.04 10.49
N PRO A 812 18.60 1.10 9.89
CA PRO A 812 18.39 2.47 10.40
C PRO A 812 16.93 2.92 10.26
N ASP A 813 16.19 2.30 9.33
CA ASP A 813 14.79 2.62 9.04
C ASP A 813 13.82 1.83 9.95
N SER A 814 14.35 1.02 10.88
CA SER A 814 13.59 0.21 11.85
C SER A 814 12.59 -0.75 11.20
N MET A 815 12.88 -1.24 10.00
CA MET A 815 12.05 -2.13 9.17
C MET A 815 11.65 -3.42 9.87
N VAL A 816 12.49 -3.98 10.75
CA VAL A 816 12.11 -5.16 11.53
C VAL A 816 11.02 -4.88 12.56
N SER A 817 10.75 -3.60 12.81
CA SER A 817 9.78 -3.13 13.81
C SER A 817 8.67 -2.25 13.24
N ILE A 818 8.73 -1.89 11.95
CA ILE A 818 7.70 -1.11 11.27
C ILE A 818 6.36 -1.84 11.47
N ASP A 819 5.38 -1.11 11.99
CA ASP A 819 4.01 -1.55 11.92
C ASP A 819 3.62 -1.59 10.44
N MET A 820 3.32 -2.76 9.90
CA MET A 820 2.95 -2.86 8.47
C MET A 820 1.60 -2.18 8.16
N ASP A 821 0.85 -1.78 9.20
CA ASP A 821 -0.30 -0.89 9.07
C ASP A 821 0.11 0.60 8.98
N TYR A 822 1.38 0.94 9.22
CA TYR A 822 1.95 2.27 8.98
C TYR A 822 2.15 2.48 7.48
N ILE A 823 1.20 3.17 6.87
CA ILE A 823 1.25 3.58 5.48
C ILE A 823 1.77 5.01 5.44
N GLN A 824 2.96 5.20 4.86
CA GLN A 824 3.34 6.53 4.37
C GLN A 824 2.23 7.01 3.43
N TYR A 825 1.80 8.25 3.59
CA TYR A 825 0.61 8.83 2.96
C TYR A 825 0.48 8.51 1.46
N ASP A 826 1.61 8.47 0.74
CA ASP A 826 1.68 7.98 -0.64
C ASP A 826 3.09 7.44 -0.96
N SER A 827 3.39 6.17 -0.62
CA SER A 827 4.68 5.57 -1.00
C SER A 827 4.64 4.95 -2.39
N HIS A 828 5.28 5.59 -3.39
CA HIS A 828 5.53 5.03 -4.72
C HIS A 828 6.69 3.99 -4.76
N GLN A 829 7.20 3.56 -3.61
CA GLN A 829 8.25 2.56 -3.48
C GLN A 829 7.79 1.38 -2.61
N TYR A 830 8.17 0.17 -3.01
CA TYR A 830 8.03 -1.03 -2.20
C TYR A 830 9.22 -1.13 -1.25
N PHE A 831 9.01 -0.91 0.05
CA PHE A 831 10.08 -0.91 1.05
C PHE A 831 10.17 -2.26 1.75
N TRP A 832 11.03 -3.17 1.28
CA TRP A 832 11.31 -4.44 1.97
C TRP A 832 12.74 -4.97 1.73
N GLU A 833 13.72 -4.07 1.69
CA GLU A 833 15.16 -4.38 1.69
C GLU A 833 15.86 -3.61 2.81
N LEU A 834 16.69 -4.28 3.62
CA LEU A 834 17.56 -3.63 4.61
C LEU A 834 18.59 -2.72 3.94
N ARG A 835 19.10 -1.73 4.67
CA ARG A 835 20.10 -0.81 4.09
C ARG A 835 21.41 -1.56 3.89
N SER A 836 21.96 -1.46 2.69
CA SER A 836 23.28 -1.98 2.34
C SER A 836 23.96 -1.05 1.33
N GLU A 837 25.20 -1.39 0.97
CA GLU A 837 25.98 -0.71 -0.07
C GLU A 837 25.42 -0.84 -1.50
N THR A 838 24.49 -1.77 -1.71
CA THR A 838 23.87 -2.11 -3.00
C THR A 838 22.34 -1.95 -3.00
N ALA A 839 21.75 -1.65 -1.83
CA ALA A 839 20.32 -1.41 -1.67
C ALA A 839 19.88 -0.17 -2.45
N ARG A 840 18.63 -0.17 -2.94
CA ARG A 840 18.09 1.00 -3.64
C ARG A 840 18.06 2.23 -2.74
N ALA A 841 18.26 3.40 -3.34
CA ALA A 841 18.04 4.68 -2.66
C ALA A 841 16.57 4.79 -2.22
N LYS A 842 16.37 4.93 -0.90
CA LYS A 842 15.06 5.14 -0.28
C LYS A 842 14.80 6.63 -0.09
N SER A 843 13.55 7.05 -0.24
CA SER A 843 13.12 8.40 0.17
C SER A 843 13.44 8.61 1.66
N VAL A 844 14.27 9.59 1.97
CA VAL A 844 14.79 9.80 3.33
C VAL A 844 13.69 10.35 4.23
N SER A 845 13.08 9.48 5.02
CA SER A 845 12.28 9.85 6.18
C SER A 845 12.81 9.09 7.39
N ASP A 846 13.33 9.82 8.37
CA ASP A 846 13.88 9.34 9.65
C ASP A 846 15.32 8.79 9.67
N ALA A 847 16.23 9.47 8.97
CA ALA A 847 17.66 9.39 9.29
C ALA A 847 18.09 10.59 10.16
N LYS A 848 18.05 10.43 11.49
CA LYS A 848 19.14 11.03 12.28
C LYS A 848 20.42 10.35 11.78
N LEU A 849 21.19 11.04 10.94
CA LEU A 849 22.65 10.89 10.68
C LEU A 849 22.99 11.14 9.20
N VAL A 850 22.95 12.41 8.79
CA VAL A 850 23.89 12.95 7.78
C VAL A 850 24.48 14.25 8.33
N LYS A 851 25.24 14.14 9.41
CA LYS A 851 26.20 15.17 9.85
C LYS A 851 27.35 14.50 10.61
N GLN A 852 28.27 13.88 9.88
CA GLN A 852 29.67 13.72 10.33
C GLN A 852 30.69 13.37 9.23
N ALA A 853 30.38 13.63 7.95
CA ALA A 853 31.32 13.35 6.86
C ALA A 853 31.44 14.50 5.85
N VAL A 854 31.34 15.76 6.29
CA VAL A 854 31.91 16.93 5.58
C VAL A 854 32.22 18.01 6.62
N SER A 855 33.30 17.79 7.38
CA SER A 855 34.05 18.87 8.02
C SER A 855 35.54 18.53 7.89
N ALA A 856 36.03 18.69 6.67
CA ALA A 856 37.36 19.18 6.35
C ALA A 856 37.18 20.38 5.41
#